data_AF-A0A7V8IPU0-F1
#
_entry.id   AF-A0A7V8IPU0-F1
#
_cell.length_a   1.000
_cell.length_b   1.000
_cell.length_c   1.000
_cell.angle_alpha   90.00
_cell.angle_beta   90.00
_cell.angle_gamma   90.00
#
_symmetry.space_group_name_H-M   'P 1'
#
loop_
_entity.id
_entity.type
_entity.pdbx_description
1 polymer ?
#
loop_
_entity_poly.entity_id
_entity_poly.type
_entity_poly.pdbx_seq_one_letter_code
_entity_poly.pdbx_strand_id
1 'polypeptide(L)'
;MQRPKYSNTRRRILIDMHIGDWELEFLAKYDPIETAEAVSAIEAEAAMVYFQSHLGLCYWPTKTGVQHAACKGRNFAGETVVALQKLGLPVCGYYSIGFNNEEYLRHQDWRIKPASAPTIGILPRQRYGIVCINNPEYREFVDAQVKEILTHELEAIFFDMVWWNGVCVCQSCQAKYLEETGKPIPNIVDWQDDNWLEFQKAREKWLSDFTIGLRDLAKSVQSKIEVYHNFALALSNWTRGMNFDSVKGHDFLGGDFYGDKSEQLFITRLMSNLSPKKPIEFMTTIAANLTEHNRLRTQSELERKVFASQMADAAFLGIIAIDPDGTIDVEALSRLKSAFIKSKAFEYHAVIEPLETVAIYFSDNSRMNINELPQEIKAAPSSSIPNYPHFMAASGVAKILAREHIPFGVISKSNLDQLEKWPVIILPNIAKFDESEIAAFKKYTHDGGKIYGSRNSLFGNEELFGVVSIGNEAGNVIYLKSNEIGAIKRPLSHWCKQDGTNGALRIETRQAKVKANLGLPYKYPNEGSAENKLFATIHSSPYYHDTTHPSVAQNRFGKGAAIYCVADIECLASPDNDALFVELLNKILPPRLIEINAHPALWLSAFEDKDRNLVLRIFNASNDTPPITIVGGKAKINLEGGQSIAGITRMSDSQDLSLRADGNSVEFEIGAIRDFEAFVIKFAP
;
A
#
# COMPACT_ATOMS: atom_id res chain seq x y z
N MET A 1 6.11 36.78 -1.64
CA MET A 1 5.87 35.72 -2.65
C MET A 1 4.79 34.81 -2.10
N GLN A 2 3.90 34.29 -2.95
CA GLN A 2 2.90 33.30 -2.52
C GLN A 2 3.63 31.97 -2.21
N ARG A 3 3.44 31.42 -1.00
CA ARG A 3 4.04 30.12 -0.63
C ARG A 3 3.49 29.02 -1.55
N PRO A 4 4.30 28.02 -1.94
CA PRO A 4 3.77 26.87 -2.68
C PRO A 4 2.77 26.11 -1.81
N LYS A 5 1.84 25.39 -2.45
CA LYS A 5 1.00 24.44 -1.72
C LYS A 5 1.86 23.31 -1.17
N TYR A 6 1.48 22.75 -0.02
CA TYR A 6 2.17 21.60 0.55
C TYR A 6 2.24 20.44 -0.46
N SER A 7 1.13 20.13 -1.15
CA SER A 7 1.07 19.13 -2.21
C SER A 7 2.07 19.33 -3.34
N ASN A 8 2.53 20.56 -3.62
CA ASN A 8 3.43 20.81 -4.75
C ASN A 8 4.90 20.49 -4.44
N THR A 9 5.21 20.08 -3.21
CA THR A 9 6.57 19.78 -2.76
C THR A 9 6.86 18.29 -2.82
N ARG A 10 8.14 17.93 -2.99
CA ARG A 10 8.62 16.55 -3.15
C ARG A 10 9.55 16.11 -2.02
N ARG A 11 10.33 17.02 -1.43
CA ARG A 11 11.31 16.70 -0.37
C ARG A 11 10.82 17.28 0.95
N ARG A 12 10.35 16.43 1.86
CA ARG A 12 9.65 16.84 3.09
C ARG A 12 10.32 16.25 4.33
N ILE A 13 10.12 16.88 5.47
CA ILE A 13 10.69 16.43 6.75
C ILE A 13 9.67 16.56 7.89
N LEU A 14 9.74 15.63 8.84
CA LEU A 14 9.13 15.73 10.16
C LEU A 14 10.22 15.62 11.22
N ILE A 15 10.21 16.54 12.17
CA ILE A 15 10.96 16.38 13.42
C ILE A 15 10.02 15.74 14.43
N ASP A 16 10.25 14.47 14.74
CA ASP A 16 9.47 13.69 15.70
C ASP A 16 9.78 14.16 17.13
N MET A 17 8.74 14.67 17.79
CA MET A 17 8.80 15.25 19.13
C MET A 17 8.02 14.43 20.16
N HIS A 18 8.05 13.09 20.11
CA HIS A 18 7.45 12.24 21.15
C HIS A 18 8.22 12.26 22.50
N ILE A 19 8.37 13.45 23.09
CA ILE A 19 9.08 13.70 24.36
C ILE A 19 8.08 14.10 25.45
N GLY A 20 8.23 13.51 26.64
CA GLY A 20 7.41 13.83 27.81
C GLY A 20 7.89 15.08 28.54
N ASP A 21 7.17 15.48 29.59
CA ASP A 21 7.44 16.74 30.30
C ASP A 21 7.68 16.58 31.81
N TRP A 22 7.94 15.35 32.25
CA TRP A 22 8.14 15.02 33.67
C TRP A 22 9.56 15.32 34.18
N GLU A 23 10.51 15.63 33.30
CA GLU A 23 11.86 16.13 33.64
C GLU A 23 12.04 17.54 33.07
N LEU A 24 12.76 18.40 33.80
CA LEU A 24 12.96 19.80 33.40
C LEU A 24 13.88 19.96 32.19
N GLU A 25 14.74 18.98 31.95
CA GLU A 25 15.68 18.91 30.85
C GLU A 25 14.99 18.62 29.52
N PHE A 26 13.79 18.03 29.54
CA PHE A 26 13.10 17.68 28.30
C PHE A 26 12.72 18.91 27.49
N LEU A 27 13.17 18.92 26.24
CA LEU A 27 13.05 20.04 25.29
C LEU A 27 13.60 21.38 25.83
N ALA A 28 14.46 21.37 26.84
CA ALA A 28 15.01 22.58 27.44
C ALA A 28 15.85 23.43 26.48
N LYS A 29 16.40 22.80 25.42
CA LYS A 29 17.18 23.43 24.34
C LYS A 29 16.40 23.54 23.04
N TYR A 30 15.12 23.15 23.01
CA TYR A 30 14.32 23.30 21.81
C TYR A 30 14.14 24.78 21.48
N ASP A 31 14.58 25.17 20.28
CA ASP A 31 14.34 26.51 19.74
C ASP A 31 13.60 26.43 18.38
N PRO A 32 12.42 27.07 18.26
CA PRO A 32 11.65 27.12 17.03
C PRO A 32 12.40 27.69 15.81
N ILE A 33 13.26 28.69 16.00
CA ILE A 33 13.97 29.38 14.92
C ILE A 33 15.13 28.50 14.46
N GLU A 34 15.94 27.98 15.38
CA GLU A 34 17.05 27.07 15.04
C GLU A 34 16.53 25.81 14.34
N THR A 35 15.38 25.27 14.77
CA THR A 35 14.73 24.14 14.10
C THR A 35 14.35 24.47 12.66
N ALA A 36 13.75 25.65 12.42
CA ALA A 36 13.38 26.07 11.08
C ALA A 36 14.59 26.31 10.17
N GLU A 37 15.67 26.88 10.70
CA GLU A 37 16.93 27.07 9.98
C GLU A 37 17.58 25.72 9.62
N ALA A 38 17.61 24.77 10.57
CA ALA A 38 18.12 23.42 10.33
C ALA A 38 17.34 22.69 9.23
N VAL A 39 16.01 22.79 9.24
CA VAL A 39 15.13 22.25 8.20
C VAL A 39 15.42 22.89 6.84
N SER A 40 15.54 24.21 6.77
CA SER A 40 15.84 24.90 5.51
C SER A 40 17.23 24.54 4.97
N ALA A 41 18.19 24.25 5.85
CA ALA A 41 19.58 23.96 5.46
C ALA A 41 19.77 22.60 4.76
N ILE A 42 18.77 21.71 4.80
CA ILE A 42 18.87 20.36 4.23
C ILE A 42 18.22 20.20 2.85
N GLU A 43 17.84 21.29 2.17
CA GLU A 43 17.15 21.26 0.87
C GLU A 43 15.71 20.70 0.92
N ALA A 44 15.10 20.71 2.12
CA ALA A 44 13.69 20.41 2.30
C ALA A 44 12.83 21.51 1.64
N GLU A 45 11.69 21.11 1.10
CA GLU A 45 10.71 21.97 0.43
C GLU A 45 9.45 22.18 1.27
N ALA A 46 9.23 21.34 2.28
CA ALA A 46 8.15 21.49 3.25
C ALA A 46 8.52 20.79 4.56
N ALA A 47 7.84 21.17 5.64
CA ALA A 47 7.99 20.51 6.93
C ALA A 47 6.65 20.22 7.58
N MET A 48 6.61 19.14 8.35
CA MET A 48 5.51 18.81 9.22
C MET A 48 5.91 19.12 10.68
N VAL A 49 5.05 19.82 11.41
CA VAL A 49 5.31 20.37 12.75
C VAL A 49 4.33 19.77 13.76
N TYR A 50 4.85 19.24 14.87
CA TYR A 50 4.03 18.72 15.96
C TYR A 50 3.21 19.82 16.63
N PHE A 51 1.89 19.65 16.65
CA PHE A 51 1.02 20.35 17.57
C PHE A 51 0.81 19.52 18.83
N GLN A 52 0.40 18.26 18.70
CA GLN A 52 0.25 17.32 19.81
C GLN A 52 0.77 15.94 19.42
N SER A 53 1.63 15.36 20.26
CA SER A 53 2.19 14.02 20.06
C SER A 53 1.30 12.93 20.68
N HIS A 54 1.64 11.65 20.51
CA HIS A 54 0.92 10.54 21.17
C HIS A 54 0.85 10.64 22.70
N LEU A 55 1.70 11.47 23.32
CA LEU A 55 1.67 11.72 24.75
C LEU A 55 0.46 12.57 25.16
N GLY A 56 -0.20 13.26 24.24
CA GLY A 56 -1.31 14.17 24.55
C GLY A 56 -0.88 15.57 24.99
N LEU A 57 0.44 15.81 25.05
CA LEU A 57 1.02 17.11 25.38
C LEU A 57 1.03 18.02 24.15
N CYS A 58 0.53 19.25 24.35
CA CYS A 58 0.37 20.26 23.32
C CYS A 58 1.55 21.23 23.29
N TYR A 59 2.05 21.56 22.10
CA TYR A 59 3.15 22.52 21.87
C TYR A 59 2.66 23.96 21.63
N TRP A 60 1.41 24.26 22.02
CA TRP A 60 0.82 25.60 21.99
C TRP A 60 0.05 25.90 23.30
N PRO A 61 -0.28 27.17 23.61
CA PRO A 61 -1.13 27.52 24.75
C PRO A 61 -2.58 27.09 24.50
N THR A 62 -2.91 25.88 24.91
CA THR A 62 -4.23 25.26 24.69
C THR A 62 -5.26 25.60 25.77
N LYS A 63 -6.55 25.62 25.41
CA LYS A 63 -7.66 25.76 26.37
C LYS A 63 -8.30 24.42 26.75
N THR A 64 -8.07 23.38 25.97
CA THR A 64 -8.77 22.09 26.09
C THR A 64 -7.85 20.95 26.51
N GLY A 65 -6.58 20.94 26.08
CA GLY A 65 -5.58 19.93 26.43
C GLY A 65 -4.61 20.38 27.52
N VAL A 66 -3.47 19.69 27.62
CA VAL A 66 -2.37 20.03 28.53
C VAL A 66 -1.19 20.54 27.70
N GLN A 67 -0.68 21.73 28.02
CA GLN A 67 0.53 22.25 27.38
C GLN A 67 1.77 21.55 27.96
N HIS A 68 2.69 21.13 27.08
CA HIS A 68 3.98 20.57 27.48
C HIS A 68 4.76 21.54 28.39
N ALA A 69 5.24 21.09 29.56
CA ALA A 69 5.84 21.96 30.57
C ALA A 69 7.01 22.83 30.05
N ALA A 70 7.83 22.30 29.14
CA ALA A 70 8.93 23.02 28.50
C ALA A 70 8.50 24.32 27.77
N CYS A 71 7.26 24.40 27.27
CA CYS A 71 6.77 25.59 26.57
C CYS A 71 6.65 26.81 27.50
N LYS A 72 6.39 26.62 28.81
CA LYS A 72 6.27 27.71 29.79
C LYS A 72 5.36 28.87 29.32
N GLY A 73 4.21 28.54 28.71
CA GLY A 73 3.27 29.51 28.16
C GLY A 73 3.59 30.02 26.74
N ARG A 74 4.74 29.66 26.16
CA ARG A 74 5.10 29.96 24.76
C ARG A 74 4.33 29.07 23.79
N ASN A 75 4.35 29.46 22.51
CA ASN A 75 3.71 28.72 21.44
C ASN A 75 4.77 28.11 20.53
N PHE A 76 5.42 27.05 20.98
CA PHE A 76 6.49 26.39 20.22
C PHE A 76 6.05 26.00 18.82
N ALA A 77 4.89 25.35 18.67
CA ALA A 77 4.36 24.97 17.35
C ALA A 77 4.13 26.20 16.45
N GLY A 78 3.43 27.22 16.95
CA GLY A 78 3.15 28.43 16.19
C GLY A 78 4.40 29.26 15.85
N GLU A 79 5.37 29.34 16.75
CA GLU A 79 6.66 30.00 16.52
C GLU A 79 7.45 29.27 15.42
N THR A 80 7.45 27.93 15.43
CA THR A 80 8.11 27.11 14.39
C THR A 80 7.41 27.27 13.04
N VAL A 81 6.07 27.28 13.00
CA VAL A 81 5.27 27.57 11.80
C VAL A 81 5.67 28.92 11.20
N VAL A 82 5.70 29.98 12.01
CA VAL A 82 6.05 31.33 11.56
C VAL A 82 7.49 31.39 11.05
N ALA A 83 8.43 30.72 11.71
CA ALA A 83 9.84 30.68 11.31
C ALA A 83 10.02 29.97 9.94
N LEU A 84 9.42 28.80 9.76
CA LEU A 84 9.44 28.06 8.49
C LEU A 84 8.80 28.87 7.35
N GLN A 85 7.67 29.52 7.61
CA GLN A 85 6.98 30.33 6.62
C GLN A 85 7.76 31.58 6.20
N LYS A 86 8.54 32.19 7.12
CA LYS A 86 9.47 33.29 6.77
C LYS A 86 10.59 32.83 5.84
N LEU A 87 10.98 31.56 5.93
CA LEU A 87 11.93 30.91 5.01
C LEU A 87 11.26 30.43 3.72
N GLY A 88 9.95 30.66 3.55
CA GLY A 88 9.20 30.30 2.34
C GLY A 88 8.74 28.84 2.30
N LEU A 89 8.88 28.09 3.40
CA LEU A 89 8.49 26.68 3.47
C LEU A 89 7.00 26.54 3.87
N PRO A 90 6.19 25.80 3.10
CA PRO A 90 4.85 25.40 3.51
C PRO A 90 4.91 24.41 4.69
N VAL A 91 3.92 24.50 5.57
CA VAL A 91 3.89 23.75 6.82
C VAL A 91 2.65 22.87 6.89
N CYS A 92 2.88 21.61 7.28
CA CYS A 92 1.84 20.66 7.65
C CYS A 92 1.77 20.54 9.18
N GLY A 93 0.60 20.70 9.79
CA GLY A 93 0.42 20.45 11.22
C GLY A 93 0.23 18.96 11.51
N TYR A 94 0.96 18.40 12.47
CA TYR A 94 0.77 17.03 12.94
C TYR A 94 -0.14 17.00 14.18
N TYR A 95 -1.16 16.14 14.16
CA TYR A 95 -2.05 15.90 15.29
C TYR A 95 -2.36 14.41 15.48
N SER A 96 -2.10 13.89 16.68
CA SER A 96 -2.33 12.49 17.05
C SER A 96 -3.79 12.23 17.43
N ILE A 97 -4.41 11.21 16.81
CA ILE A 97 -5.80 10.80 17.08
C ILE A 97 -5.83 9.41 17.72
N GLY A 98 -6.66 9.23 18.74
CA GLY A 98 -6.84 7.98 19.49
C GLY A 98 -5.65 7.62 20.40
N PHE A 99 -4.43 8.02 20.05
CA PHE A 99 -3.23 7.88 20.88
C PHE A 99 -3.00 9.18 21.64
N ASN A 100 -3.26 9.15 22.95
CA ASN A 100 -3.18 10.31 23.80
C ASN A 100 -3.01 9.86 25.27
N ASN A 101 -1.79 9.96 25.81
CA ASN A 101 -1.51 9.53 27.19
C ASN A 101 -2.21 10.41 28.23
N GLU A 102 -2.17 11.75 28.08
CA GLU A 102 -2.82 12.67 29.01
C GLU A 102 -4.31 12.38 29.17
N GLU A 103 -5.05 12.30 28.06
CA GLU A 103 -6.49 12.03 28.10
C GLU A 103 -6.79 10.59 28.53
N TYR A 104 -5.91 9.63 28.19
CA TYR A 104 -6.01 8.27 28.74
C TYR A 104 -5.88 8.26 30.28
N LEU A 105 -5.01 9.08 30.87
CA LEU A 105 -4.82 9.17 32.31
C LEU A 105 -5.99 9.90 32.99
N ARG A 106 -6.44 11.02 32.41
CA ARG A 106 -7.52 11.87 32.94
C ARG A 106 -8.91 11.22 32.84
N HIS A 107 -9.17 10.47 31.76
CA HIS A 107 -10.50 9.94 31.44
C HIS A 107 -10.49 8.41 31.27
N GLN A 108 -10.74 7.68 32.36
CA GLN A 108 -10.74 6.20 32.35
C GLN A 108 -11.85 5.60 31.49
N ASP A 109 -12.96 6.31 31.36
CA ASP A 109 -14.14 5.97 30.57
C ASP A 109 -13.93 6.19 29.05
N TRP A 110 -12.99 7.05 28.67
CA TRP A 110 -12.61 7.25 27.26
C TRP A 110 -11.74 6.12 26.72
N ARG A 111 -11.12 5.30 27.57
CA ARG A 111 -10.16 4.27 27.16
C ARG A 111 -10.76 3.23 26.23
N ILE A 112 -9.99 2.80 25.23
CA ILE A 112 -10.35 1.64 24.42
C ILE A 112 -10.39 0.38 25.30
N LYS A 113 -11.36 -0.51 25.05
CA LYS A 113 -11.43 -1.85 25.65
C LYS A 113 -11.45 -2.90 24.54
N PRO A 114 -10.29 -3.25 23.96
CA PRO A 114 -10.22 -4.22 22.88
C PRO A 114 -10.54 -5.63 23.42
N ALA A 115 -11.25 -6.42 22.63
CA ALA A 115 -11.64 -7.79 22.97
C ALA A 115 -10.42 -8.73 23.09
N SER A 116 -9.40 -8.50 22.27
CA SER A 116 -8.10 -9.17 22.33
C SER A 116 -7.01 -8.20 22.81
N ALA A 117 -5.90 -8.75 23.31
CA ALA A 117 -4.79 -7.93 23.79
C ALA A 117 -4.25 -7.04 22.65
N PRO A 118 -4.23 -5.70 22.78
CA PRO A 118 -3.82 -4.82 21.71
C PRO A 118 -2.28 -4.85 21.54
N THR A 119 -1.81 -4.89 20.29
CA THR A 119 -0.41 -4.57 19.95
C THR A 119 -0.35 -3.38 18.99
N ILE A 120 0.79 -2.71 19.01
CA ILE A 120 1.16 -1.59 18.15
C ILE A 120 2.43 -1.91 17.36
N GLY A 121 2.61 -3.19 17.02
CA GLY A 121 3.75 -3.69 16.26
C GLY A 121 5.00 -3.83 17.14
N ILE A 122 6.13 -3.32 16.64
CA ILE A 122 7.43 -3.39 17.34
C ILE A 122 7.55 -2.37 18.49
N LEU A 123 6.62 -1.42 18.56
CA LEU A 123 6.62 -0.35 19.55
C LEU A 123 6.22 -0.87 20.95
N PRO A 124 6.77 -0.29 22.03
CA PRO A 124 6.50 -0.74 23.39
C PRO A 124 5.08 -0.35 23.84
N ARG A 125 4.11 -1.27 23.68
CA ARG A 125 2.68 -1.04 23.95
C ARG A 125 2.40 -0.37 25.29
N GLN A 126 3.17 -0.66 26.34
CA GLN A 126 2.94 -0.12 27.69
C GLN A 126 3.14 1.40 27.78
N ARG A 127 3.86 2.01 26.82
CA ARG A 127 4.08 3.47 26.79
C ARG A 127 2.91 4.27 26.21
N TYR A 128 1.92 3.60 25.62
CA TYR A 128 0.84 4.25 24.86
C TYR A 128 -0.51 4.13 25.55
N GLY A 129 -1.08 5.25 25.93
CA GLY A 129 -2.48 5.44 26.27
C GLY A 129 -3.32 5.54 25.00
N ILE A 130 -4.36 4.72 24.92
CA ILE A 130 -5.24 4.68 23.75
C ILE A 130 -6.69 4.92 24.20
N VAL A 131 -7.30 5.93 23.62
CA VAL A 131 -8.70 6.30 23.83
C VAL A 131 -9.56 5.87 22.65
N CYS A 132 -10.85 5.73 22.90
CA CYS A 132 -11.81 5.23 21.94
C CYS A 132 -12.30 6.36 21.03
N ILE A 133 -12.04 6.23 19.74
CA ILE A 133 -12.54 7.16 18.71
C ILE A 133 -14.07 7.12 18.54
N ASN A 134 -14.81 6.28 19.28
CA ASN A 134 -16.28 6.32 19.35
C ASN A 134 -16.79 6.98 20.63
N ASN A 135 -15.92 7.34 21.58
CA ASN A 135 -16.36 8.08 22.75
C ASN A 135 -16.76 9.51 22.30
N PRO A 136 -17.98 9.97 22.58
CA PRO A 136 -18.47 11.26 22.10
C PRO A 136 -17.71 12.46 22.69
N GLU A 137 -17.39 12.42 23.98
CA GLU A 137 -16.64 13.50 24.64
C GLU A 137 -15.21 13.61 24.11
N TYR A 138 -14.57 12.47 23.81
CA TYR A 138 -13.27 12.47 23.14
C TYR A 138 -13.34 13.09 21.73
N ARG A 139 -14.43 12.84 20.98
CA ARG A 139 -14.64 13.49 19.67
C ARG A 139 -14.82 15.00 19.81
N GLU A 140 -15.56 15.46 20.82
CA GLU A 140 -15.71 16.89 21.11
C GLU A 140 -14.37 17.54 21.48
N PHE A 141 -13.54 16.84 22.26
CA PHE A 141 -12.17 17.26 22.57
C PHE A 141 -11.32 17.41 21.29
N VAL A 142 -11.35 16.40 20.41
CA VAL A 142 -10.65 16.44 19.12
C VAL A 142 -11.13 17.62 18.26
N ASP A 143 -12.44 17.84 18.16
CA ASP A 143 -12.99 18.94 17.38
C ASP A 143 -12.53 20.31 17.91
N ALA A 144 -12.45 20.46 19.23
CA ALA A 144 -11.98 21.69 19.86
C ALA A 144 -10.48 21.90 19.62
N GLN A 145 -9.66 20.83 19.73
CA GLN A 145 -8.23 20.88 19.44
C GLN A 145 -7.96 21.23 17.98
N VAL A 146 -8.69 20.66 17.01
CA VAL A 146 -8.57 21.01 15.59
C VAL A 146 -8.84 22.50 15.38
N LYS A 147 -9.89 23.06 16.01
CA LYS A 147 -10.19 24.50 15.95
C LYS A 147 -9.07 25.36 16.54
N GLU A 148 -8.46 24.92 17.64
CA GLU A 148 -7.32 25.63 18.25
C GLU A 148 -6.07 25.57 17.36
N ILE A 149 -5.72 24.39 16.83
CA ILE A 149 -4.56 24.20 15.93
C ILE A 149 -4.72 25.10 14.70
N LEU A 150 -5.91 25.13 14.10
CA LEU A 150 -6.20 25.90 12.88
C LEU A 150 -6.44 27.39 13.13
N THR A 151 -6.16 27.90 14.33
CA THR A 151 -5.91 29.34 14.51
C THR A 151 -4.57 29.78 13.88
N HIS A 152 -3.67 28.82 13.65
CA HIS A 152 -2.42 29.01 12.91
C HIS A 152 -2.68 28.80 11.43
N GLU A 153 -2.17 29.68 10.56
CA GLU A 153 -2.28 29.50 9.10
C GLU A 153 -1.36 28.34 8.67
N LEU A 154 -1.95 27.23 8.22
CA LEU A 154 -1.23 26.03 7.77
C LEU A 154 -1.57 25.72 6.31
N GLU A 155 -0.63 25.14 5.58
CA GLU A 155 -0.88 24.65 4.21
C GLU A 155 -1.50 23.26 4.21
N ALA A 156 -1.18 22.44 5.21
CA ALA A 156 -1.77 21.12 5.39
C ALA A 156 -1.96 20.77 6.87
N ILE A 157 -2.82 19.79 7.16
CA ILE A 157 -2.90 19.12 8.45
C ILE A 157 -2.92 17.60 8.24
N PHE A 158 -2.10 16.92 9.01
CA PHE A 158 -1.96 15.48 9.07
C PHE A 158 -2.54 14.96 10.38
N PHE A 159 -3.52 14.08 10.25
CA PHE A 159 -4.12 13.37 11.37
C PHE A 159 -3.51 11.97 11.47
N ASP A 160 -2.72 11.75 12.52
CA ASP A 160 -2.05 10.48 12.72
C ASP A 160 -2.93 9.48 13.47
N MET A 161 -2.66 8.19 13.25
CA MET A 161 -3.22 7.05 14.01
C MET A 161 -4.74 6.87 13.93
N VAL A 162 -5.38 7.33 12.85
CA VAL A 162 -6.84 7.22 12.62
C VAL A 162 -7.21 5.79 12.20
N TRP A 163 -7.18 4.85 13.15
CA TRP A 163 -7.60 3.46 12.98
C TRP A 163 -7.95 2.78 14.30
N TRP A 164 -8.57 1.59 14.21
CA TRP A 164 -8.87 0.79 15.40
C TRP A 164 -7.63 0.10 15.96
N ASN A 165 -7.49 0.11 17.29
CA ASN A 165 -6.48 -0.67 18.01
C ASN A 165 -7.04 -2.01 18.52
N GLY A 166 -7.53 -2.81 17.56
CA GLY A 166 -8.26 -4.05 17.81
C GLY A 166 -9.77 -3.87 17.81
N VAL A 167 -10.49 -4.94 18.12
CA VAL A 167 -11.96 -4.94 18.15
C VAL A 167 -12.45 -4.37 19.49
N CYS A 168 -12.75 -3.08 19.54
CA CYS A 168 -13.18 -2.41 20.76
C CYS A 168 -14.60 -2.79 21.17
N VAL A 169 -14.74 -3.21 22.43
CA VAL A 169 -16.01 -3.55 23.10
C VAL A 169 -16.27 -2.67 24.32
N CYS A 170 -15.74 -1.44 24.33
CA CYS A 170 -16.05 -0.47 25.39
C CYS A 170 -17.52 -0.05 25.36
N GLN A 171 -17.99 0.62 26.42
CA GLN A 171 -19.37 1.06 26.54
C GLN A 171 -19.81 1.96 25.38
N SER A 172 -18.95 2.86 24.89
CA SER A 172 -19.27 3.71 23.74
C SER A 172 -19.48 2.90 22.45
N CYS A 173 -18.64 1.89 22.19
CA CYS A 173 -18.83 1.02 21.03
C CYS A 173 -20.07 0.13 21.15
N GLN A 174 -20.33 -0.42 22.35
CA GLN A 174 -21.52 -1.23 22.60
C GLN A 174 -22.80 -0.41 22.44
N ALA A 175 -22.86 0.78 23.04
CA ALA A 175 -24.01 1.68 22.96
C ALA A 175 -24.27 2.12 21.52
N LYS A 176 -23.22 2.55 20.80
CA LYS A 176 -23.33 2.97 19.39
C LYS A 176 -23.84 1.85 18.50
N TYR A 177 -23.31 0.62 18.65
CA TYR A 177 -23.78 -0.52 17.84
C TYR A 177 -25.24 -0.87 18.16
N LEU A 178 -25.61 -0.88 19.43
CA LEU A 178 -26.96 -1.19 19.88
C LEU A 178 -27.96 -0.13 19.40
N GLU A 179 -27.60 1.15 19.44
CA GLU A 179 -28.43 2.25 18.95
C GLU A 179 -28.66 2.16 17.44
N GLU A 180 -27.61 1.87 16.66
CA GLU A 180 -27.70 1.84 15.20
C GLU A 180 -28.39 0.57 14.65
N THR A 181 -28.26 -0.56 15.34
CA THR A 181 -28.70 -1.88 14.81
C THR A 181 -29.75 -2.60 15.65
N GLY A 182 -29.95 -2.19 16.92
CA GLY A 182 -30.76 -2.93 17.89
C GLY A 182 -30.13 -4.24 18.39
N LYS A 183 -28.87 -4.53 18.04
CA LYS A 183 -28.17 -5.79 18.38
C LYS A 183 -26.95 -5.54 19.29
N PRO A 184 -26.58 -6.51 20.15
CA PRO A 184 -25.30 -6.47 20.85
C PRO A 184 -24.14 -6.81 19.91
N ILE A 185 -22.91 -6.40 20.27
CA ILE A 185 -21.70 -6.80 19.53
C ILE A 185 -21.57 -8.34 19.57
N PRO A 186 -21.39 -9.01 18.41
CA PRO A 186 -21.21 -10.47 18.36
C PRO A 186 -19.91 -10.89 19.07
N ASN A 187 -19.96 -12.01 19.80
CA ASN A 187 -18.80 -12.56 20.54
C ASN A 187 -17.97 -13.57 19.73
N ILE A 188 -18.45 -13.98 18.56
CA ILE A 188 -17.79 -14.94 17.67
C ILE A 188 -17.41 -14.22 16.38
N VAL A 189 -16.14 -14.37 15.98
CA VAL A 189 -15.65 -14.01 14.66
C VAL A 189 -15.97 -15.18 13.75
N ASP A 190 -16.98 -15.01 12.90
CA ASP A 190 -17.38 -15.99 11.89
C ASP A 190 -17.65 -15.27 10.56
N TRP A 191 -16.82 -15.53 9.56
CA TRP A 191 -16.93 -14.91 8.24
C TRP A 191 -18.12 -15.42 7.41
N GLN A 192 -18.85 -16.41 7.93
CA GLN A 192 -20.10 -16.94 7.37
C GLN A 192 -21.35 -16.47 8.15
N ASP A 193 -21.20 -15.76 9.28
CA ASP A 193 -22.32 -15.19 10.06
C ASP A 193 -22.59 -13.73 9.66
N ASP A 194 -23.80 -13.46 9.18
CA ASP A 194 -24.26 -12.12 8.81
C ASP A 194 -24.15 -11.12 9.97
N ASN A 195 -24.31 -11.54 11.23
CA ASN A 195 -24.19 -10.63 12.38
C ASN A 195 -22.76 -10.13 12.56
N TRP A 196 -21.76 -11.00 12.35
CA TRP A 196 -20.36 -10.61 12.38
C TRP A 196 -20.01 -9.71 11.20
N LEU A 197 -20.48 -10.06 10.00
CA LEU A 197 -20.27 -9.26 8.79
C LEU A 197 -20.88 -7.85 8.91
N GLU A 198 -22.07 -7.73 9.50
CA GLU A 198 -22.73 -6.45 9.80
C GLU A 198 -21.91 -5.61 10.79
N PHE A 199 -21.46 -6.21 11.89
CA PHE A 199 -20.63 -5.52 12.89
C PHE A 199 -19.30 -5.04 12.33
N GLN A 200 -18.60 -5.87 11.54
CA GLN A 200 -17.34 -5.48 10.91
C GLN A 200 -17.54 -4.29 9.95
N LYS A 201 -18.60 -4.31 9.13
CA LYS A 201 -18.96 -3.17 8.27
C LYS A 201 -19.26 -1.91 9.06
N ALA A 202 -19.96 -2.02 10.19
CA ALA A 202 -20.24 -0.87 11.05
C ALA A 202 -18.93 -0.23 11.58
N ARG A 203 -17.97 -1.06 12.05
CA ARG A 203 -16.66 -0.57 12.50
C ARG A 203 -15.89 0.18 11.42
N GLU A 204 -15.90 -0.35 10.21
CA GLU A 204 -15.27 0.26 9.05
C GLU A 204 -15.93 1.60 8.72
N LYS A 205 -17.27 1.62 8.64
CA LYS A 205 -18.05 2.83 8.41
C LYS A 205 -17.78 3.92 9.45
N TRP A 206 -17.77 3.58 10.75
CA TRP A 206 -17.52 4.56 11.82
C TRP A 206 -16.15 5.21 11.70
N LEU A 207 -15.16 4.48 11.22
CA LEU A 207 -13.82 5.02 10.98
C LEU A 207 -13.84 5.96 9.78
N SER A 208 -14.42 5.55 8.63
CA SER A 208 -14.52 6.41 7.45
C SER A 208 -15.29 7.70 7.74
N ASP A 209 -16.43 7.61 8.43
CA ASP A 209 -17.25 8.77 8.82
C ASP A 209 -16.42 9.74 9.68
N PHE A 210 -15.60 9.23 10.59
CA PHE A 210 -14.76 10.06 11.45
C PHE A 210 -13.64 10.73 10.67
N THR A 211 -12.95 10.01 9.78
CA THR A 211 -11.95 10.56 8.86
C THR A 211 -12.53 11.69 8.00
N ILE A 212 -13.71 11.46 7.40
CA ILE A 212 -14.42 12.46 6.60
C ILE A 212 -14.81 13.68 7.44
N GLY A 213 -15.36 13.45 8.64
CA GLY A 213 -15.75 14.52 9.57
C GLY A 213 -14.58 15.41 9.99
N LEU A 214 -13.40 14.83 10.25
CA LEU A 214 -12.19 15.59 10.58
C LEU A 214 -11.76 16.50 9.43
N ARG A 215 -11.83 16.01 8.19
CA ARG A 215 -11.56 16.83 7.01
C ARG A 215 -12.55 17.96 6.85
N ASP A 216 -13.84 17.68 6.95
CA ASP A 216 -14.89 18.69 6.81
C ASP A 216 -14.76 19.77 7.89
N LEU A 217 -14.46 19.36 9.13
CA LEU A 217 -14.16 20.29 10.21
C LEU A 217 -12.95 21.18 9.87
N ALA A 218 -11.82 20.59 9.49
CA ALA A 218 -10.62 21.36 9.16
C ALA A 218 -10.88 22.37 8.04
N LYS A 219 -11.61 21.97 6.99
CA LYS A 219 -12.03 22.82 5.88
C LYS A 219 -13.00 23.93 6.30
N SER A 220 -13.86 23.67 7.29
CA SER A 220 -14.77 24.68 7.83
C SER A 220 -14.05 25.81 8.57
N VAL A 221 -12.90 25.50 9.19
CA VAL A 221 -12.06 26.48 9.89
C VAL A 221 -11.13 27.18 8.89
N GLN A 222 -10.45 26.42 8.03
CA GLN A 222 -9.57 26.93 6.98
C GLN A 222 -9.91 26.32 5.62
N SER A 223 -10.67 27.05 4.80
CA SER A 223 -11.17 26.55 3.50
C SER A 223 -10.10 26.04 2.52
N LYS A 224 -8.86 26.55 2.61
CA LYS A 224 -7.75 26.21 1.70
C LYS A 224 -6.80 25.14 2.23
N ILE A 225 -6.92 24.73 3.49
CA ILE A 225 -5.97 23.76 4.09
C ILE A 225 -6.07 22.41 3.38
N GLU A 226 -4.96 21.73 3.12
CA GLU A 226 -4.99 20.36 2.64
C GLU A 226 -5.08 19.39 3.82
N VAL A 227 -5.96 18.40 3.75
CA VAL A 227 -6.15 17.43 4.84
C VAL A 227 -5.77 16.04 4.37
N TYR A 228 -5.04 15.32 5.19
CA TYR A 228 -4.81 13.89 4.99
C TYR A 228 -4.56 13.20 6.33
N HIS A 229 -4.71 11.89 6.32
CA HIS A 229 -4.54 11.04 7.48
C HIS A 229 -3.45 10.03 7.22
N ASN A 230 -2.91 9.45 8.28
CA ASN A 230 -1.96 8.37 8.13
C ASN A 230 -2.61 7.13 7.48
N PHE A 231 -2.17 6.80 6.27
CA PHE A 231 -2.68 5.67 5.48
C PHE A 231 -1.82 4.39 5.62
N ALA A 232 -0.90 4.34 6.59
CA ALA A 232 0.06 3.26 6.80
C ALA A 232 -0.57 1.86 6.92
N LEU A 233 -1.74 1.75 7.54
CA LEU A 233 -2.41 0.48 7.80
C LEU A 233 -3.39 0.06 6.70
N ALA A 234 -3.34 0.69 5.52
CA ALA A 234 -4.19 0.36 4.38
C ALA A 234 -4.03 -1.07 3.84
N LEU A 235 -2.91 -1.74 4.13
CA LEU A 235 -2.72 -3.16 3.78
C LEU A 235 -3.04 -4.11 4.94
N SER A 236 -3.25 -3.59 6.15
CA SER A 236 -3.48 -4.42 7.33
C SER A 236 -4.71 -5.32 7.19
N ASN A 237 -4.74 -6.40 7.97
CA ASN A 237 -5.93 -7.24 8.06
C ASN A 237 -7.15 -6.46 8.62
N TRP A 238 -8.31 -7.09 8.59
CA TRP A 238 -9.61 -6.54 9.02
C TRP A 238 -9.66 -5.91 10.43
N THR A 239 -8.72 -6.25 11.32
CA THR A 239 -8.78 -5.86 12.75
C THR A 239 -8.66 -4.36 12.97
N ARG A 240 -8.01 -3.64 12.05
CA ARG A 240 -7.84 -2.18 12.10
C ARG A 240 -9.05 -1.41 11.58
N GLY A 241 -10.00 -2.12 10.95
CA GLY A 241 -11.25 -1.57 10.41
C GLY A 241 -11.05 -0.41 9.44
N MET A 242 -9.89 -0.36 8.76
CA MET A 242 -9.67 0.58 7.67
C MET A 242 -10.32 0.05 6.40
N ASN A 243 -11.13 0.87 5.76
CA ASN A 243 -11.62 0.66 4.39
C ASN A 243 -11.18 1.83 3.50
N PHE A 244 -11.40 1.70 2.19
CA PHE A 244 -11.06 2.73 1.21
C PHE A 244 -12.11 3.83 1.07
N ASP A 245 -13.27 3.71 1.70
CA ASP A 245 -14.21 4.84 1.82
C ASP A 245 -13.60 6.00 2.62
N SER A 246 -12.65 5.72 3.52
CA SER A 246 -11.90 6.74 4.26
C SER A 246 -11.16 7.74 3.36
N VAL A 247 -10.84 7.38 2.11
CA VAL A 247 -10.17 8.26 1.12
C VAL A 247 -10.93 9.56 0.89
N LYS A 248 -12.26 9.59 1.07
CA LYS A 248 -13.08 10.82 0.99
C LYS A 248 -12.70 11.86 2.05
N GLY A 249 -12.08 11.43 3.14
CA GLY A 249 -11.49 12.29 4.18
C GLY A 249 -10.09 12.79 3.85
N HIS A 250 -9.57 12.56 2.65
CA HIS A 250 -8.24 13.02 2.24
C HIS A 250 -8.32 13.96 1.03
N ASP A 251 -7.44 14.96 0.96
CA ASP A 251 -7.13 15.70 -0.27
C ASP A 251 -6.04 15.00 -1.10
N PHE A 252 -5.10 14.33 -0.44
CA PHE A 252 -4.11 13.42 -1.03
C PHE A 252 -3.76 12.32 -0.02
N LEU A 253 -3.22 11.18 -0.47
CA LEU A 253 -2.83 10.08 0.42
C LEU A 253 -1.37 10.16 0.85
N GLY A 254 -1.11 9.77 2.09
CA GLY A 254 0.25 9.62 2.62
C GLY A 254 0.28 8.79 3.89
N GLY A 255 1.45 8.28 4.25
CA GLY A 255 1.61 7.47 5.46
C GLY A 255 3.05 7.01 5.67
N ASP A 256 3.32 6.47 6.86
CA ASP A 256 4.62 5.96 7.26
C ASP A 256 4.75 4.44 7.04
N PHE A 257 5.76 4.05 6.27
CA PHE A 257 5.90 2.66 5.82
C PHE A 257 7.26 2.08 6.22
N TYR A 258 7.21 0.99 6.99
CA TYR A 258 8.40 0.30 7.52
C TYR A 258 8.55 -1.14 7.02
N GLY A 259 7.62 -1.62 6.20
CA GLY A 259 7.72 -2.91 5.54
C GLY A 259 8.85 -3.01 4.51
N ASP A 260 8.95 -4.17 3.87
CA ASP A 260 9.97 -4.44 2.86
C ASP A 260 9.74 -3.65 1.56
N LYS A 261 10.66 -3.78 0.60
CA LYS A 261 10.57 -3.07 -0.69
C LYS A 261 9.33 -3.48 -1.49
N SER A 262 8.86 -4.72 -1.34
CA SER A 262 7.70 -5.23 -2.08
C SER A 262 6.41 -4.63 -1.54
N GLU A 263 6.28 -4.55 -0.21
CA GLU A 263 5.19 -3.84 0.45
C GLU A 263 5.18 -2.36 0.04
N GLN A 264 6.35 -1.71 0.04
CA GLN A 264 6.51 -0.31 -0.37
C GLN A 264 6.13 -0.08 -1.84
N LEU A 265 6.55 -0.97 -2.74
CA LEU A 265 6.12 -0.92 -4.14
C LEU A 265 4.60 -1.06 -4.26
N PHE A 266 4.01 -2.03 -3.56
CA PHE A 266 2.58 -2.29 -3.62
C PHE A 266 1.77 -1.11 -3.10
N ILE A 267 2.08 -0.61 -1.90
CA ILE A 267 1.33 0.47 -1.27
C ILE A 267 1.45 1.79 -1.99
N THR A 268 2.62 2.10 -2.58
CA THR A 268 2.78 3.32 -3.37
C THR A 268 1.95 3.28 -4.66
N ARG A 269 1.85 2.12 -5.35
CA ARG A 269 0.94 1.97 -6.49
C ARG A 269 -0.53 2.08 -6.11
N LEU A 270 -0.90 1.51 -4.97
CA LEU A 270 -2.25 1.58 -4.44
C LEU A 270 -2.63 3.03 -4.12
N MET A 271 -1.78 3.73 -3.36
CA MET A 271 -2.02 5.14 -3.04
C MET A 271 -2.06 6.01 -4.31
N SER A 272 -1.16 5.80 -5.29
CA SER A 272 -1.14 6.61 -6.51
C SER A 272 -2.42 6.51 -7.34
N ASN A 273 -3.11 5.37 -7.30
CA ASN A 273 -4.37 5.14 -8.00
C ASN A 273 -5.62 5.43 -7.14
N LEU A 274 -5.48 5.50 -5.81
CA LEU A 274 -6.56 5.89 -4.90
C LEU A 274 -6.61 7.40 -4.62
N SER A 275 -5.47 8.08 -4.66
CA SER A 275 -5.34 9.43 -4.14
C SER A 275 -6.13 10.45 -4.97
N PRO A 276 -6.96 11.31 -4.34
CA PRO A 276 -7.72 12.33 -5.06
C PRO A 276 -6.83 13.37 -5.76
N LYS A 277 -5.66 13.66 -5.19
CA LYS A 277 -4.64 14.53 -5.77
C LYS A 277 -3.27 13.87 -5.68
N LYS A 278 -2.39 14.25 -6.59
CA LYS A 278 -0.98 13.85 -6.61
C LYS A 278 -0.09 15.05 -6.27
N PRO A 279 1.15 14.81 -5.79
CA PRO A 279 1.73 13.51 -5.46
C PRO A 279 1.21 12.96 -4.13
N ILE A 280 1.25 11.64 -4.01
CA ILE A 280 1.12 10.96 -2.72
C ILE A 280 2.35 11.21 -1.85
N GLU A 281 2.29 10.93 -0.55
CA GLU A 281 3.44 11.08 0.35
C GLU A 281 3.90 9.72 0.93
N PHE A 282 5.16 9.39 0.72
CA PHE A 282 5.82 8.23 1.32
C PHE A 282 6.69 8.68 2.49
N MET A 283 6.36 8.27 3.71
CA MET A 283 7.12 8.63 4.91
C MET A 283 7.92 7.43 5.45
N THR A 284 9.11 7.70 5.98
CA THR A 284 9.85 6.70 6.75
C THR A 284 10.86 7.36 7.70
N THR A 285 11.30 6.62 8.71
CA THR A 285 12.32 7.09 9.65
C THR A 285 13.72 7.01 9.06
N ILE A 286 14.53 8.04 9.36
CA ILE A 286 15.96 8.09 9.06
C ILE A 286 16.74 7.13 9.97
N ALA A 287 16.19 6.78 11.13
CA ALA A 287 16.71 5.72 11.97
C ALA A 287 16.55 4.34 11.30
N ALA A 288 17.31 3.35 11.77
CA ALA A 288 17.30 2.01 11.19
C ALA A 288 15.92 1.33 11.30
N ASN A 289 15.14 1.66 12.33
CA ASN A 289 13.71 1.35 12.47
C ASN A 289 13.07 2.30 13.50
N LEU A 290 11.77 2.16 13.74
CA LEU A 290 10.99 3.01 14.66
C LEU A 290 11.40 2.95 16.14
N THR A 291 12.08 1.89 16.58
CA THR A 291 12.52 1.73 17.97
C THR A 291 13.95 2.20 18.20
N GLU A 292 14.62 2.67 17.15
CA GLU A 292 15.99 3.16 17.19
C GLU A 292 15.99 4.69 17.20
N HIS A 293 16.86 5.27 18.03
CA HIS A 293 17.08 6.72 18.09
C HIS A 293 18.40 7.08 17.40
N ASN A 294 19.50 6.55 17.93
CA ASN A 294 20.86 6.88 17.48
C ASN A 294 21.32 6.05 16.28
N ARG A 295 20.78 4.84 16.08
CA ARG A 295 21.22 3.98 14.98
C ARG A 295 20.57 4.42 13.68
N LEU A 296 21.23 5.31 12.98
CA LEU A 296 20.79 5.83 11.67
C LEU A 296 20.96 4.79 10.55
N ARG A 297 20.08 4.85 9.55
CA ARG A 297 20.28 4.14 8.26
C ARG A 297 21.58 4.58 7.61
N THR A 298 22.22 3.66 6.90
CA THR A 298 23.38 4.02 6.07
C THR A 298 22.97 5.03 5.00
N GLN A 299 23.94 5.81 4.50
CA GLN A 299 23.70 6.78 3.43
C GLN A 299 23.05 6.14 2.19
N SER A 300 23.50 4.93 1.81
CA SER A 300 22.96 4.20 0.66
C SER A 300 21.51 3.76 0.89
N GLU A 301 21.17 3.26 2.08
CA GLU A 301 19.78 2.88 2.38
C GLU A 301 18.84 4.09 2.30
N LEU A 302 19.26 5.23 2.83
CA LEU A 302 18.45 6.45 2.81
C LEU A 302 18.24 6.98 1.38
N GLU A 303 19.29 7.05 0.58
CA GLU A 303 19.20 7.41 -0.85
C GLU A 303 18.19 6.53 -1.59
N ARG A 304 18.25 5.22 -1.35
CA ARG A 304 17.32 4.26 -1.97
C ARG A 304 15.88 4.45 -1.53
N LYS A 305 15.63 4.90 -0.29
CA LYS A 305 14.27 5.26 0.16
C LYS A 305 13.73 6.49 -0.57
N VAL A 306 14.57 7.51 -0.77
CA VAL A 306 14.22 8.68 -1.58
C VAL A 306 13.95 8.28 -3.03
N PHE A 307 14.81 7.47 -3.65
CA PHE A 307 14.59 6.99 -5.02
C PHE A 307 13.36 6.08 -5.17
N ALA A 308 13.04 5.27 -4.16
CA ALA A 308 11.81 4.48 -4.17
C ALA A 308 10.54 5.36 -4.19
N SER A 309 10.55 6.51 -3.53
CA SER A 309 9.45 7.48 -3.64
C SER A 309 9.36 8.09 -5.04
N GLN A 310 10.50 8.46 -5.65
CA GLN A 310 10.53 8.97 -7.01
C GLN A 310 10.06 7.90 -8.02
N MET A 311 10.34 6.63 -7.80
CA MET A 311 9.83 5.53 -8.63
C MET A 311 8.29 5.50 -8.72
N ALA A 312 7.59 6.00 -7.70
CA ALA A 312 6.12 6.08 -7.65
C ALA A 312 5.56 7.47 -7.99
N ASP A 313 6.41 8.43 -8.34
CA ASP A 313 6.08 9.86 -8.39
C ASP A 313 5.47 10.39 -7.07
N ALA A 314 5.98 9.89 -5.94
CA ALA A 314 5.60 10.33 -4.61
C ALA A 314 6.49 11.47 -4.11
N ALA A 315 5.99 12.26 -3.16
CA ALA A 315 6.81 13.04 -2.26
C ALA A 315 7.44 12.12 -1.20
N PHE A 316 8.69 12.41 -0.81
CA PHE A 316 9.37 11.73 0.28
C PHE A 316 9.29 12.57 1.55
N LEU A 317 8.92 11.96 2.67
CA LEU A 317 9.05 12.56 3.99
C LEU A 317 10.03 11.76 4.85
N GLY A 318 11.11 12.41 5.28
CA GLY A 318 12.05 11.87 6.26
C GLY A 318 11.63 12.20 7.69
N ILE A 319 11.56 11.21 8.57
CA ILE A 319 11.26 11.40 9.99
C ILE A 319 12.56 11.34 10.79
N ILE A 320 12.91 12.43 11.47
CA ILE A 320 14.06 12.53 12.37
C ILE A 320 13.54 12.70 13.79
N ALA A 321 13.95 11.81 14.70
CA ALA A 321 13.62 11.97 16.11
C ALA A 321 14.46 13.07 16.74
N ILE A 322 13.82 13.94 17.53
CA ILE A 322 14.49 14.96 18.32
C ILE A 322 15.12 14.33 19.55
N ASP A 323 16.30 14.80 19.95
CA ASP A 323 16.91 14.39 21.20
C ASP A 323 16.05 14.82 22.39
N PRO A 324 16.10 14.10 23.52
CA PRO A 324 15.27 14.42 24.67
C PRO A 324 15.38 15.86 25.16
N ASP A 325 16.55 16.48 25.06
CA ASP A 325 16.76 17.87 25.48
C ASP A 325 16.29 18.91 24.44
N GLY A 326 15.83 18.47 23.27
CA GLY A 326 15.31 19.33 22.20
C GLY A 326 16.29 19.64 21.07
N THR A 327 17.50 19.06 21.06
CA THR A 327 18.42 19.22 19.91
C THR A 327 18.11 18.23 18.79
N ILE A 328 18.60 18.52 17.57
CA ILE A 328 18.46 17.63 16.41
C ILE A 328 19.85 17.06 16.06
N ASP A 329 19.92 15.74 15.83
CA ASP A 329 21.16 15.09 15.42
C ASP A 329 21.65 15.64 14.06
N VAL A 330 22.86 16.23 14.09
CA VAL A 330 23.53 16.82 12.93
C VAL A 330 23.83 15.76 11.86
N GLU A 331 24.14 14.52 12.25
CA GLU A 331 24.41 13.44 11.30
C GLU A 331 23.12 12.99 10.59
N ALA A 332 22.00 12.94 11.31
CA ALA A 332 20.70 12.63 10.71
C ALA A 332 20.30 13.66 9.64
N LEU A 333 20.47 14.96 9.95
CA LEU A 333 20.27 16.05 9.00
C LEU A 333 21.21 15.95 7.79
N SER A 334 22.49 15.68 8.03
CA SER A 334 23.51 15.54 7.00
C SER A 334 23.18 14.42 6.00
N ARG A 335 22.78 13.24 6.49
CA ARG A 335 22.42 12.11 5.63
C ARG A 335 21.21 12.40 4.77
N LEU A 336 20.18 12.99 5.36
CA LEU A 336 18.97 13.37 4.63
C LEU A 336 19.25 14.44 3.58
N LYS A 337 20.04 15.46 3.92
CA LYS A 337 20.52 16.48 2.97
C LYS A 337 21.21 15.85 1.77
N SER A 338 22.14 14.92 2.00
CA SER A 338 22.87 14.23 0.93
C SER A 338 21.92 13.45 0.00
N ALA A 339 20.92 12.76 0.58
CA ALA A 339 19.91 12.05 -0.22
C ALA A 339 19.02 13.01 -1.03
N PHE A 340 18.62 14.14 -0.44
CA PHE A 340 17.85 15.19 -1.13
C PHE A 340 18.63 15.83 -2.27
N ILE A 341 19.90 16.19 -2.07
CA ILE A 341 20.74 16.74 -3.14
C ILE A 341 20.84 15.77 -4.32
N LYS A 342 21.08 14.48 -4.06
CA LYS A 342 21.16 13.47 -5.13
C LYS A 342 19.86 13.29 -5.88
N SER A 343 18.72 13.39 -5.20
CA SER A 343 17.40 13.20 -5.79
C SER A 343 17.05 14.26 -6.84
N LYS A 344 17.66 15.46 -6.76
CA LYS A 344 17.43 16.57 -7.70
C LYS A 344 17.77 16.24 -9.14
N ALA A 345 18.76 15.37 -9.37
CA ALA A 345 19.17 14.98 -10.73
C ALA A 345 18.05 14.25 -11.51
N PHE A 346 17.04 13.74 -10.82
CA PHE A 346 15.95 12.94 -11.41
C PHE A 346 14.58 13.64 -11.34
N GLU A 347 14.56 14.92 -10.97
CA GLU A 347 13.32 15.68 -10.85
C GLU A 347 12.72 16.02 -12.21
N TYR A 348 11.49 15.55 -12.40
CA TYR A 348 10.69 15.85 -13.57
C TYR A 348 9.52 16.73 -13.15
N HIS A 349 9.53 17.99 -13.62
CA HIS A 349 8.66 19.04 -13.10
C HIS A 349 7.27 19.08 -13.74
N ALA A 350 7.08 18.42 -14.89
CA ALA A 350 5.76 18.32 -15.51
C ALA A 350 4.91 17.29 -14.76
N VAL A 351 3.59 17.50 -14.81
CA VAL A 351 2.62 16.52 -14.33
C VAL A 351 2.70 15.29 -15.23
N ILE A 352 2.82 14.12 -14.60
CA ILE A 352 2.94 12.84 -15.29
C ILE A 352 1.90 11.86 -14.77
N GLU A 353 1.36 11.05 -15.68
CA GLU A 353 0.39 10.01 -15.38
C GLU A 353 1.03 8.63 -15.55
N PRO A 354 0.80 7.67 -14.63
CA PRO A 354 1.32 6.31 -14.76
C PRO A 354 0.83 5.65 -16.06
N LEU A 355 1.78 5.07 -16.80
CA LEU A 355 1.49 4.25 -17.96
C LEU A 355 1.51 2.78 -17.54
N GLU A 356 0.33 2.24 -17.22
CA GLU A 356 0.15 0.93 -16.62
C GLU A 356 -0.58 -0.02 -17.58
N THR A 357 0.09 -1.09 -18.03
CA THR A 357 -0.54 -2.07 -18.94
C THR A 357 -1.40 -3.10 -18.20
N VAL A 358 -1.15 -3.24 -16.89
CA VAL A 358 -1.81 -4.20 -16.00
C VAL A 358 -2.26 -3.49 -14.74
N ALA A 359 -3.44 -3.80 -14.25
CA ALA A 359 -3.87 -3.44 -12.90
C ALA A 359 -4.08 -4.68 -12.04
N ILE A 360 -3.58 -4.63 -10.81
CA ILE A 360 -3.90 -5.58 -9.74
C ILE A 360 -5.09 -5.01 -8.99
N TYR A 361 -6.22 -5.72 -8.98
CA TYR A 361 -7.37 -5.32 -8.17
C TYR A 361 -7.14 -5.73 -6.71
N PHE A 362 -7.16 -4.76 -5.81
CA PHE A 362 -7.01 -4.96 -4.38
C PHE A 362 -8.31 -4.59 -3.65
N SER A 363 -8.98 -5.61 -3.13
CA SER A 363 -10.27 -5.51 -2.43
C SER A 363 -10.05 -5.36 -0.92
N ASP A 364 -10.48 -4.23 -0.37
CA ASP A 364 -10.54 -4.02 1.07
C ASP A 364 -11.62 -4.87 1.77
N ASN A 365 -12.60 -5.38 1.02
CA ASN A 365 -13.57 -6.38 1.47
C ASN A 365 -12.99 -7.80 1.62
N SER A 366 -11.72 -8.02 1.23
CA SER A 366 -11.05 -9.33 1.25
C SER A 366 -9.82 -9.39 2.18
N ARG A 367 -9.82 -8.58 3.25
CA ARG A 367 -8.72 -8.48 4.24
C ARG A 367 -8.77 -9.51 5.37
N MET A 368 -9.34 -10.66 5.07
CA MET A 368 -9.55 -11.78 5.99
C MET A 368 -9.32 -13.10 5.27
N ASN A 369 -9.17 -14.18 6.06
CA ASN A 369 -9.28 -15.52 5.55
C ASN A 369 -10.69 -16.07 5.84
N ILE A 370 -11.53 -16.14 4.81
CA ILE A 370 -12.92 -16.60 4.93
C ILE A 370 -13.04 -18.09 5.33
N ASN A 371 -11.95 -18.85 5.25
CA ASN A 371 -11.90 -20.26 5.66
C ASN A 371 -11.44 -20.44 7.11
N GLU A 372 -11.15 -19.35 7.84
CA GLU A 372 -10.91 -19.42 9.28
C GLU A 372 -12.13 -20.00 9.99
N LEU A 373 -11.88 -20.96 10.88
CA LEU A 373 -12.94 -21.54 11.72
C LEU A 373 -13.50 -20.47 12.66
N PRO A 374 -14.81 -20.53 12.98
CA PRO A 374 -15.41 -19.63 13.96
C PRO A 374 -14.62 -19.65 15.28
N GLN A 375 -14.32 -18.46 15.80
CA GLN A 375 -13.53 -18.30 17.00
C GLN A 375 -14.07 -17.18 17.90
N GLU A 376 -13.83 -17.30 19.19
CA GLU A 376 -14.13 -16.23 20.15
C GLU A 376 -13.44 -14.93 19.75
N ILE A 377 -14.12 -13.79 19.88
CA ILE A 377 -13.60 -12.46 19.54
C ILE A 377 -12.30 -12.10 20.29
N LYS A 378 -12.09 -12.68 21.47
CA LYS A 378 -10.84 -12.54 22.24
C LYS A 378 -9.62 -13.21 21.58
N ALA A 379 -9.85 -14.14 20.65
CA ALA A 379 -8.83 -14.79 19.84
C ALA A 379 -8.56 -14.05 18.52
N ALA A 380 -9.30 -12.97 18.23
CA ALA A 380 -9.05 -12.14 17.04
C ALA A 380 -7.58 -11.68 16.99
N PRO A 381 -6.94 -11.70 15.81
CA PRO A 381 -5.55 -11.30 15.67
C PRO A 381 -5.30 -9.93 16.29
N SER A 382 -4.24 -9.82 17.10
CA SER A 382 -3.85 -8.54 17.69
C SER A 382 -2.98 -7.72 16.72
N SER A 383 -2.23 -8.38 15.84
CA SER A 383 -1.31 -7.74 14.90
C SER A 383 -2.04 -7.21 13.67
N SER A 384 -1.54 -6.09 13.12
CA SER A 384 -1.97 -5.50 11.84
C SER A 384 -1.27 -6.12 10.63
N ILE A 385 -0.57 -7.25 10.79
CA ILE A 385 0.24 -7.82 9.70
C ILE A 385 -0.68 -8.20 8.54
N PRO A 386 -0.32 -7.86 7.29
CA PRO A 386 -1.11 -8.18 6.11
C PRO A 386 -0.96 -9.67 5.74
N ASN A 387 -1.40 -10.58 6.63
CA ASN A 387 -1.30 -12.03 6.43
C ASN A 387 -2.68 -12.62 6.16
N TYR A 388 -3.17 -12.44 4.94
CA TYR A 388 -4.43 -13.01 4.48
C TYR A 388 -4.33 -13.38 2.99
N PRO A 389 -5.16 -14.33 2.50
CA PRO A 389 -4.98 -14.96 1.19
C PRO A 389 -4.92 -13.96 0.03
N HIS A 390 -5.79 -12.95 0.05
CA HIS A 390 -5.86 -11.94 -1.01
C HIS A 390 -4.57 -11.10 -1.10
N PHE A 391 -4.01 -10.64 0.03
CA PHE A 391 -2.77 -9.86 0.00
C PHE A 391 -1.56 -10.71 -0.41
N MET A 392 -1.48 -11.96 0.05
CA MET A 392 -0.42 -12.87 -0.38
C MET A 392 -0.42 -13.03 -1.90
N ALA A 393 -1.61 -13.20 -2.49
CA ALA A 393 -1.79 -13.33 -3.93
C ALA A 393 -1.42 -12.02 -4.66
N ALA A 394 -1.99 -10.89 -4.23
CA ALA A 394 -1.78 -9.58 -4.85
C ALA A 394 -0.31 -9.13 -4.76
N SER A 395 0.35 -9.33 -3.61
CA SER A 395 1.78 -9.05 -3.42
C SER A 395 2.65 -9.98 -4.28
N GLY A 396 2.27 -11.25 -4.41
CA GLY A 396 2.92 -12.21 -5.30
C GLY A 396 2.88 -11.76 -6.76
N VAL A 397 1.71 -11.35 -7.24
CA VAL A 397 1.54 -10.76 -8.58
C VAL A 397 2.45 -9.55 -8.77
N ALA A 398 2.44 -8.60 -7.83
CA ALA A 398 3.29 -7.41 -7.92
C ALA A 398 4.79 -7.75 -8.02
N LYS A 399 5.26 -8.75 -7.27
CA LYS A 399 6.64 -9.25 -7.34
C LYS A 399 6.96 -9.92 -8.68
N ILE A 400 6.01 -10.64 -9.28
CA ILE A 400 6.18 -11.23 -10.61
C ILE A 400 6.25 -10.13 -11.68
N LEU A 401 5.29 -9.20 -11.70
CA LEU A 401 5.25 -8.10 -12.66
C LEU A 401 6.50 -7.22 -12.60
N ALA A 402 7.01 -6.95 -11.39
CA ALA A 402 8.23 -6.18 -11.20
C ALA A 402 9.48 -6.89 -11.76
N ARG A 403 9.57 -8.22 -11.62
CA ARG A 403 10.68 -9.03 -12.16
C ARG A 403 10.65 -9.15 -13.68
N GLU A 404 9.44 -9.12 -14.26
CA GLU A 404 9.19 -9.19 -15.71
C GLU A 404 9.17 -7.82 -16.39
N HIS A 405 9.52 -6.76 -15.65
CA HIS A 405 9.56 -5.38 -16.12
C HIS A 405 8.23 -4.89 -16.73
N ILE A 406 7.10 -5.36 -16.20
CA ILE A 406 5.77 -4.96 -16.66
C ILE A 406 5.28 -3.79 -15.80
N PRO A 407 5.05 -2.59 -16.35
CA PRO A 407 4.45 -1.49 -15.60
C PRO A 407 3.02 -1.83 -15.17
N PHE A 408 2.72 -1.64 -13.88
CA PHE A 408 1.43 -2.00 -13.31
C PHE A 408 0.94 -1.02 -12.25
N GLY A 409 -0.39 -0.94 -12.13
CA GLY A 409 -1.10 -0.27 -11.05
C GLY A 409 -1.66 -1.23 -10.02
N VAL A 410 -2.02 -0.69 -8.86
CA VAL A 410 -2.86 -1.37 -7.90
C VAL A 410 -4.12 -0.52 -7.74
N ILE A 411 -5.26 -1.09 -8.10
CA ILE A 411 -6.54 -0.40 -8.15
C ILE A 411 -7.50 -0.99 -7.12
N SER A 412 -8.60 -0.30 -6.86
CA SER A 412 -9.63 -0.78 -5.95
C SER A 412 -11.03 -0.46 -6.48
N LYS A 413 -12.04 -0.67 -5.64
CA LYS A 413 -13.42 -0.27 -5.92
C LYS A 413 -13.57 1.20 -6.33
N SER A 414 -12.69 2.09 -5.85
CA SER A 414 -12.70 3.51 -6.23
C SER A 414 -12.36 3.78 -7.71
N ASN A 415 -11.92 2.75 -8.45
CA ASN A 415 -11.49 2.87 -9.84
C ASN A 415 -12.41 2.16 -10.84
N LEU A 416 -13.57 1.61 -10.39
CA LEU A 416 -14.46 0.82 -11.26
C LEU A 416 -15.01 1.59 -12.47
N ASP A 417 -15.06 2.92 -12.40
CA ASP A 417 -15.51 3.80 -13.48
C ASP A 417 -14.43 4.12 -14.52
N GLN A 418 -13.20 3.64 -14.31
CA GLN A 418 -12.01 3.95 -15.10
C GLN A 418 -11.24 2.70 -15.54
N LEU A 419 -11.87 1.52 -15.48
CA LEU A 419 -11.21 0.24 -15.76
C LEU A 419 -10.60 0.17 -17.16
N GLU A 420 -11.14 0.93 -18.12
CA GLU A 420 -10.63 1.04 -19.50
C GLU A 420 -9.20 1.59 -19.60
N LYS A 421 -8.69 2.25 -18.56
CA LYS A 421 -7.28 2.69 -18.49
C LYS A 421 -6.31 1.51 -18.52
N TRP A 422 -6.73 0.34 -18.03
CA TRP A 422 -5.88 -0.84 -17.96
C TRP A 422 -6.33 -1.89 -18.97
N PRO A 423 -5.45 -2.28 -19.92
CA PRO A 423 -5.75 -3.34 -20.88
C PRO A 423 -6.01 -4.71 -20.25
N VAL A 424 -5.41 -4.99 -19.09
CA VAL A 424 -5.60 -6.23 -18.34
C VAL A 424 -5.81 -5.93 -16.85
N ILE A 425 -6.83 -6.56 -16.26
CA ILE A 425 -7.07 -6.56 -14.81
C ILE A 425 -6.82 -7.95 -14.24
N ILE A 426 -6.12 -8.02 -13.12
CA ILE A 426 -5.85 -9.23 -12.36
C ILE A 426 -6.71 -9.21 -11.11
N LEU A 427 -7.44 -10.30 -10.88
CA LEU A 427 -8.28 -10.57 -9.72
C LEU A 427 -7.62 -11.67 -8.88
N PRO A 428 -6.63 -11.35 -8.02
CA PRO A 428 -5.83 -12.35 -7.30
C PRO A 428 -6.54 -12.82 -6.01
N ASN A 429 -7.11 -14.03 -6.03
CA ASN A 429 -7.70 -14.70 -4.87
C ASN A 429 -8.60 -13.80 -3.98
N ILE A 430 -9.53 -13.08 -4.61
CA ILE A 430 -10.45 -12.16 -3.94
C ILE A 430 -11.56 -12.99 -3.30
N ALA A 431 -11.75 -12.82 -1.99
CA ALA A 431 -12.71 -13.61 -1.22
C ALA A 431 -14.15 -13.11 -1.39
N LYS A 432 -14.32 -11.80 -1.60
CA LYS A 432 -15.63 -11.17 -1.63
C LYS A 432 -15.69 -10.03 -2.64
N PHE A 433 -16.74 -10.06 -3.46
CA PHE A 433 -17.16 -8.95 -4.31
C PHE A 433 -18.58 -8.51 -3.91
N ASP A 434 -18.88 -7.24 -4.12
CA ASP A 434 -20.24 -6.75 -4.19
C ASP A 434 -20.78 -6.75 -5.64
N GLU A 435 -22.07 -6.46 -5.76
CA GLU A 435 -22.77 -6.45 -7.04
C GLU A 435 -22.20 -5.42 -8.03
N SER A 436 -21.72 -4.28 -7.53
CA SER A 436 -21.15 -3.22 -8.37
C SER A 436 -19.80 -3.62 -8.96
N GLU A 437 -18.96 -4.31 -8.17
CA GLU A 437 -17.69 -4.86 -8.61
C GLU A 437 -17.92 -5.92 -9.71
N ILE A 438 -18.81 -6.89 -9.47
CA ILE A 438 -19.16 -7.93 -10.44
C ILE A 438 -19.69 -7.32 -11.74
N ALA A 439 -20.62 -6.37 -11.64
CA ALA A 439 -21.19 -5.71 -12.81
C ALA A 439 -20.13 -4.94 -13.61
N ALA A 440 -19.21 -4.24 -12.93
CA ALA A 440 -18.13 -3.50 -13.56
C ALA A 440 -17.16 -4.43 -14.31
N PHE A 441 -16.73 -5.56 -13.72
CA PHE A 441 -15.83 -6.50 -14.39
C PHE A 441 -16.49 -7.19 -15.59
N LYS A 442 -17.77 -7.54 -15.48
CA LYS A 442 -18.56 -8.06 -16.62
C LYS A 442 -18.63 -7.04 -17.75
N LYS A 443 -19.00 -5.80 -17.45
CA LYS A 443 -19.06 -4.72 -18.45
C LYS A 443 -17.69 -4.47 -19.09
N TYR A 444 -16.65 -4.30 -18.28
CA TYR A 444 -15.27 -4.07 -18.74
C TYR A 444 -14.82 -5.17 -19.71
N THR A 445 -15.03 -6.43 -19.34
CA THR A 445 -14.62 -7.56 -20.19
C THR A 445 -15.48 -7.62 -21.46
N HIS A 446 -16.79 -7.40 -21.34
CA HIS A 446 -17.70 -7.37 -22.49
C HIS A 446 -17.27 -6.30 -23.52
N ASP A 447 -16.82 -5.13 -23.05
CA ASP A 447 -16.44 -4.00 -23.88
C ASP A 447 -15.05 -4.16 -24.55
N GLY A 448 -14.26 -5.15 -24.14
CA GLY A 448 -12.96 -5.49 -24.76
C GLY A 448 -11.81 -5.68 -23.78
N GLY A 449 -12.04 -5.35 -22.50
CA GLY A 449 -11.10 -5.57 -21.42
C GLY A 449 -10.76 -7.03 -21.22
N LYS A 450 -9.64 -7.32 -20.56
CA LYS A 450 -9.18 -8.69 -20.34
C LYS A 450 -8.91 -8.93 -18.87
N ILE A 451 -9.30 -10.11 -18.39
CA ILE A 451 -9.21 -10.45 -16.97
C ILE A 451 -8.41 -11.74 -16.77
N TYR A 452 -7.54 -11.73 -15.76
CA TYR A 452 -7.05 -12.94 -15.12
C TYR A 452 -7.69 -13.06 -13.73
N GLY A 453 -8.15 -14.23 -13.34
CA GLY A 453 -8.63 -14.50 -11.99
C GLY A 453 -8.13 -15.83 -11.45
N SER A 454 -7.95 -15.89 -10.14
CA SER A 454 -7.50 -17.10 -9.43
C SER A 454 -8.42 -17.46 -8.27
N ARG A 455 -8.58 -18.77 -8.02
CA ARG A 455 -9.21 -19.35 -6.82
C ARG A 455 -10.52 -18.65 -6.44
N ASN A 456 -10.58 -17.94 -5.31
CA ASN A 456 -11.82 -17.36 -4.79
C ASN A 456 -12.39 -16.24 -5.66
N SER A 457 -11.59 -15.65 -6.57
CA SER A 457 -12.07 -14.63 -7.50
C SER A 457 -13.16 -15.13 -8.47
N LEU A 458 -13.45 -16.43 -8.47
CA LEU A 458 -14.53 -17.04 -9.24
C LEU A 458 -15.92 -16.65 -8.74
N PHE A 459 -16.12 -16.53 -7.42
CA PHE A 459 -17.46 -16.43 -6.84
C PHE A 459 -18.15 -15.12 -7.25
N GLY A 460 -19.29 -15.22 -7.92
CA GLY A 460 -20.01 -14.09 -8.55
C GLY A 460 -19.56 -13.78 -9.98
N ASN A 461 -18.44 -14.34 -10.43
CA ASN A 461 -17.84 -14.16 -11.76
C ASN A 461 -17.83 -15.44 -12.61
N GLU A 462 -18.61 -16.46 -12.25
CA GLU A 462 -18.70 -17.75 -12.95
C GLU A 462 -19.02 -17.60 -14.43
N GLU A 463 -19.97 -16.72 -14.74
CA GLU A 463 -20.37 -16.41 -16.11
C GLU A 463 -19.24 -15.76 -16.92
N LEU A 464 -18.51 -14.83 -16.30
CA LEU A 464 -17.38 -14.13 -16.91
C LEU A 464 -16.25 -15.11 -17.25
N PHE A 465 -15.93 -16.01 -16.32
CA PHE A 465 -14.91 -17.04 -16.52
C PHE A 465 -15.40 -18.26 -17.31
N GLY A 466 -16.71 -18.41 -17.53
CA GLY A 466 -17.32 -19.51 -18.29
C GLY A 466 -17.19 -20.88 -17.61
N VAL A 467 -17.03 -20.90 -16.28
CA VAL A 467 -16.83 -22.08 -15.44
C VAL A 467 -17.71 -21.99 -14.19
N VAL A 468 -17.93 -23.12 -13.51
CA VAL A 468 -18.67 -23.19 -12.25
C VAL A 468 -17.85 -23.95 -11.21
N SER A 469 -17.87 -23.49 -9.96
CA SER A 469 -17.28 -24.23 -8.84
C SER A 469 -18.18 -25.41 -8.45
N ILE A 470 -17.57 -26.57 -8.20
CA ILE A 470 -18.22 -27.73 -7.58
C ILE A 470 -17.65 -28.05 -6.20
N GLY A 471 -16.81 -27.16 -5.64
CA GLY A 471 -16.26 -27.26 -4.29
C GLY A 471 -14.79 -26.85 -4.19
N ASN A 472 -14.26 -26.90 -2.97
CA ASN A 472 -12.83 -26.79 -2.70
C ASN A 472 -12.13 -28.14 -2.93
N GLU A 473 -10.86 -28.13 -3.34
CA GLU A 473 -10.04 -29.34 -3.34
C GLU A 473 -9.77 -29.81 -1.89
N ALA A 474 -9.94 -31.11 -1.65
CA ALA A 474 -9.88 -31.72 -0.32
C ALA A 474 -8.47 -32.22 0.08
N GLY A 475 -7.63 -32.54 -0.91
CA GLY A 475 -6.27 -33.03 -0.65
C GLY A 475 -5.25 -31.90 -0.55
N ASN A 476 -4.12 -32.19 0.11
CA ASN A 476 -3.08 -31.19 0.37
C ASN A 476 -2.17 -30.90 -0.83
N VAL A 477 -2.25 -31.69 -1.90
CA VAL A 477 -1.57 -31.40 -3.17
C VAL A 477 -2.45 -31.77 -4.35
N ILE A 478 -2.40 -30.92 -5.37
CA ILE A 478 -2.95 -31.17 -6.70
C ILE A 478 -1.85 -30.95 -7.74
N TYR A 479 -2.12 -31.37 -8.98
CA TYR A 479 -1.25 -31.13 -10.11
C TYR A 479 -1.98 -30.38 -11.23
N LEU A 480 -1.29 -29.45 -11.88
CA LEU A 480 -1.73 -28.81 -13.11
C LEU A 480 -0.99 -29.48 -14.27
N LYS A 481 -1.73 -29.91 -15.29
CA LYS A 481 -1.15 -30.53 -16.49
C LYS A 481 -1.71 -29.90 -17.76
N SER A 482 -0.83 -29.61 -18.71
CA SER A 482 -1.22 -29.10 -20.01
C SER A 482 -0.29 -29.60 -21.10
N ASN A 483 -0.83 -29.76 -22.31
CA ASN A 483 -0.04 -29.92 -23.53
C ASN A 483 -0.03 -28.62 -24.36
N GLU A 484 -0.81 -27.59 -23.98
CA GLU A 484 -0.91 -26.29 -24.66
C GLU A 484 -0.10 -25.18 -23.95
N ILE A 485 0.29 -25.38 -22.69
CA ILE A 485 1.00 -24.37 -21.88
C ILE A 485 2.46 -24.80 -21.72
N GLY A 486 3.38 -24.02 -22.30
CA GLY A 486 4.81 -24.34 -22.36
C GLY A 486 5.51 -24.36 -21.00
N ALA A 487 5.03 -23.57 -20.04
CA ALA A 487 5.49 -23.54 -18.65
C ALA A 487 5.16 -24.87 -17.92
N ILE A 488 4.12 -25.60 -18.34
CA ILE A 488 3.73 -26.89 -17.75
C ILE A 488 4.33 -28.03 -18.58
N LYS A 489 5.67 -28.19 -18.53
CA LYS A 489 6.38 -29.27 -19.25
C LYS A 489 6.12 -30.66 -18.65
N ARG A 490 5.75 -30.70 -17.38
CA ARG A 490 5.41 -31.87 -16.57
C ARG A 490 4.32 -31.47 -15.57
N PRO A 491 3.60 -32.41 -14.94
CA PRO A 491 2.61 -32.08 -13.92
C PRO A 491 3.21 -31.15 -12.85
N LEU A 492 2.66 -29.94 -12.76
CA LEU A 492 3.10 -28.90 -11.84
C LEU A 492 2.33 -29.03 -10.53
N SER A 493 3.01 -29.29 -9.41
CA SER A 493 2.36 -29.43 -8.11
C SER A 493 1.94 -28.08 -7.53
N HIS A 494 0.72 -28.02 -7.00
CA HIS A 494 0.23 -26.92 -6.17
C HIS A 494 -0.21 -27.48 -4.82
N TRP A 495 0.35 -26.92 -3.73
CA TRP A 495 -0.02 -27.33 -2.38
C TRP A 495 -1.26 -26.58 -1.91
N CYS A 496 -2.14 -27.26 -1.19
CA CYS A 496 -3.34 -26.73 -0.60
C CYS A 496 -3.24 -26.87 0.92
N LYS A 497 -3.51 -25.80 1.66
CA LYS A 497 -3.54 -25.84 3.12
C LYS A 497 -4.96 -25.94 3.63
N GLN A 498 -5.14 -26.73 4.68
CA GLN A 498 -6.44 -26.92 5.33
C GLN A 498 -6.98 -25.65 5.98
N ASP A 499 -6.10 -24.75 6.42
CA ASP A 499 -6.48 -23.43 6.94
C ASP A 499 -6.99 -22.46 5.85
N GLY A 500 -6.92 -22.85 4.58
CA GLY A 500 -7.37 -22.05 3.45
C GLY A 500 -6.44 -20.89 3.06
N THR A 501 -5.28 -20.72 3.70
CA THR A 501 -4.34 -19.62 3.37
C THR A 501 -3.80 -19.70 1.94
N ASN A 502 -3.64 -20.91 1.39
CA ASN A 502 -3.46 -21.19 -0.04
C ASN A 502 -4.20 -22.48 -0.44
N GLY A 503 -4.60 -22.63 -1.70
CA GLY A 503 -5.42 -23.78 -2.11
C GLY A 503 -5.93 -23.75 -3.55
N ALA A 504 -6.92 -24.60 -3.83
CA ALA A 504 -7.50 -24.71 -5.16
C ALA A 504 -8.99 -25.06 -5.11
N LEU A 505 -9.72 -24.67 -6.16
CA LEU A 505 -11.10 -25.09 -6.38
C LEU A 505 -11.18 -26.27 -7.35
N ARG A 506 -12.26 -27.05 -7.22
CA ARG A 506 -12.72 -27.94 -8.28
C ARG A 506 -13.76 -27.23 -9.13
N ILE A 507 -13.60 -27.28 -10.44
CA ILE A 507 -14.51 -26.62 -11.38
C ILE A 507 -14.97 -27.54 -12.51
N GLU A 508 -16.03 -27.12 -13.19
CA GLU A 508 -16.48 -27.64 -14.48
C GLU A 508 -16.60 -26.50 -15.49
N THR A 509 -16.39 -26.79 -16.78
CA THR A 509 -16.62 -25.80 -17.83
C THR A 509 -18.09 -25.74 -18.21
N ARG A 510 -18.54 -24.53 -18.55
CA ARG A 510 -19.81 -24.34 -19.29
C ARG A 510 -19.50 -24.06 -20.76
N GLN A 511 -18.74 -23.00 -21.00
CA GLN A 511 -18.41 -22.50 -22.35
C GLN A 511 -16.92 -22.16 -22.51
N ALA A 512 -16.16 -22.18 -21.41
CA ALA A 512 -14.73 -21.89 -21.46
C ALA A 512 -13.94 -23.01 -22.15
N LYS A 513 -12.90 -22.63 -22.90
CA LYS A 513 -11.91 -23.56 -23.44
C LYS A 513 -10.96 -23.99 -22.33
N VAL A 514 -10.86 -25.30 -22.11
CA VAL A 514 -9.89 -25.88 -21.16
C VAL A 514 -8.46 -25.71 -21.70
N LYS A 515 -7.57 -25.22 -20.84
CA LYS A 515 -6.14 -24.98 -21.14
C LYS A 515 -5.21 -25.86 -20.35
N ALA A 516 -5.63 -26.29 -19.17
CA ALA A 516 -4.95 -27.29 -18.36
C ALA A 516 -6.00 -28.11 -17.62
N ASN A 517 -5.66 -29.37 -17.34
CA ASN A 517 -6.49 -30.27 -16.53
C ASN A 517 -5.89 -30.41 -15.13
N LEU A 518 -6.76 -30.74 -14.18
CA LEU A 518 -6.41 -31.13 -12.83
C LEU A 518 -5.89 -32.57 -12.85
N GLY A 519 -4.71 -32.78 -12.30
CA GLY A 519 -4.12 -34.08 -12.00
C GLY A 519 -4.12 -34.33 -10.50
N LEU A 520 -4.25 -35.59 -10.10
CA LEU A 520 -4.33 -35.97 -8.69
C LEU A 520 -3.18 -36.91 -8.30
N PRO A 521 -2.69 -36.82 -7.05
CA PRO A 521 -1.75 -37.78 -6.50
C PRO A 521 -2.39 -39.16 -6.29
N TYR A 522 -1.56 -40.16 -6.05
CA TYR A 522 -2.02 -41.51 -5.71
C TYR A 522 -2.88 -41.47 -4.43
N LYS A 523 -4.04 -42.14 -4.45
CA LYS A 523 -4.99 -42.26 -3.31
C LYS A 523 -5.54 -40.94 -2.74
N TYR A 524 -5.52 -39.87 -3.54
CA TYR A 524 -6.25 -38.62 -3.28
C TYR A 524 -7.69 -38.89 -2.78
N PRO A 525 -8.21 -38.13 -1.79
CA PRO A 525 -7.60 -36.95 -1.15
C PRO A 525 -6.70 -37.27 0.06
N ASN A 526 -6.44 -38.55 0.35
CA ASN A 526 -5.75 -38.95 1.56
C ASN A 526 -4.24 -38.68 1.47
N GLU A 527 -3.65 -38.16 2.56
CA GLU A 527 -2.18 -38.06 2.68
C GLU A 527 -1.52 -39.41 3.04
N GLY A 528 -2.31 -40.31 3.64
CA GLY A 528 -1.83 -41.59 4.15
C GLY A 528 -1.14 -41.49 5.52
N SER A 529 -0.99 -42.64 6.17
CA SER A 529 -0.25 -42.81 7.42
C SER A 529 0.40 -44.20 7.47
N ALA A 530 1.31 -44.43 8.43
CA ALA A 530 1.93 -45.74 8.64
C ALA A 530 0.90 -46.86 8.87
N GLU A 531 -0.27 -46.52 9.38
CA GLU A 531 -1.36 -47.45 9.71
C GLU A 531 -2.22 -47.77 8.48
N ASN A 532 -2.67 -46.75 7.74
CA ASN A 532 -3.60 -46.94 6.63
C ASN A 532 -2.91 -47.22 5.28
N LYS A 533 -1.60 -46.92 5.17
CA LYS A 533 -0.76 -47.16 3.98
C LYS A 533 -1.35 -46.56 2.68
N LEU A 534 -2.12 -45.48 2.78
CA LEU A 534 -2.72 -44.79 1.63
C LEU A 534 -1.75 -43.81 0.95
N PHE A 535 -0.46 -44.14 0.89
CA PHE A 535 0.57 -43.36 0.22
C PHE A 535 1.45 -44.27 -0.65
N ALA A 536 2.00 -43.73 -1.76
CA ALA A 536 2.92 -44.47 -2.63
C ALA A 536 4.39 -44.26 -2.23
N THR A 537 4.74 -43.07 -1.76
CA THR A 537 6.08 -42.69 -1.30
C THR A 537 5.96 -41.97 0.04
N ILE A 538 6.88 -42.25 0.97
CA ILE A 538 6.76 -41.72 2.35
C ILE A 538 7.03 -40.21 2.47
N HIS A 539 7.75 -39.62 1.51
CA HIS A 539 8.17 -38.21 1.55
C HIS A 539 7.39 -37.31 0.59
N SER A 540 6.55 -37.85 -0.29
CA SER A 540 5.91 -37.09 -1.35
C SER A 540 4.58 -37.72 -1.77
N SER A 541 3.76 -36.95 -2.48
CA SER A 541 2.48 -37.41 -3.02
C SER A 541 2.54 -37.33 -4.55
N PRO A 542 3.21 -38.26 -5.24
CA PRO A 542 3.50 -38.15 -6.67
C PRO A 542 2.22 -38.15 -7.50
N TYR A 543 2.26 -37.40 -8.60
CA TYR A 543 1.23 -37.43 -9.64
C TYR A 543 0.91 -38.87 -10.05
N TYR A 544 -0.37 -39.21 -10.13
CA TYR A 544 -0.83 -40.57 -10.45
C TYR A 544 -1.76 -40.62 -11.67
N HIS A 545 -2.79 -39.78 -11.72
CA HIS A 545 -3.72 -39.79 -12.84
C HIS A 545 -4.33 -38.42 -13.14
N ASP A 546 -4.73 -38.25 -14.39
CA ASP A 546 -5.47 -37.10 -14.88
C ASP A 546 -6.94 -37.19 -14.48
N THR A 547 -7.56 -36.02 -14.29
CA THR A 547 -9.02 -35.88 -14.22
C THR A 547 -9.54 -35.16 -15.46
N THR A 548 -10.86 -35.19 -15.67
CA THR A 548 -11.53 -34.35 -16.68
C THR A 548 -11.81 -32.93 -16.18
N HIS A 549 -11.52 -32.63 -14.91
CA HIS A 549 -11.76 -31.31 -14.36
C HIS A 549 -10.69 -30.31 -14.85
N PRO A 550 -11.09 -29.11 -15.29
CA PRO A 550 -10.14 -28.07 -15.68
C PRO A 550 -9.36 -27.55 -14.47
N SER A 551 -8.10 -27.18 -14.68
CA SER A 551 -7.30 -26.40 -13.73
C SER A 551 -6.98 -24.99 -14.25
N VAL A 552 -6.97 -24.81 -15.57
CA VAL A 552 -6.95 -23.50 -16.22
C VAL A 552 -7.98 -23.48 -17.34
N ALA A 553 -8.77 -22.42 -17.39
CA ALA A 553 -9.80 -22.22 -18.41
C ALA A 553 -9.68 -20.81 -19.02
N GLN A 554 -10.05 -20.69 -20.30
CA GLN A 554 -10.10 -19.42 -21.01
C GLN A 554 -11.48 -19.23 -21.63
N ASN A 555 -12.12 -18.10 -21.35
CA ASN A 555 -13.42 -17.72 -21.89
C ASN A 555 -13.33 -16.45 -22.73
N ARG A 556 -14.18 -16.35 -23.76
CA ARG A 556 -14.47 -15.08 -24.43
C ARG A 556 -15.77 -14.54 -23.85
N PHE A 557 -15.78 -13.28 -23.45
CA PHE A 557 -16.95 -12.62 -22.88
C PHE A 557 -17.12 -11.26 -23.57
N GLY A 558 -18.15 -11.13 -24.40
CA GLY A 558 -18.27 -10.02 -25.35
C GLY A 558 -17.05 -9.91 -26.27
N LYS A 559 -16.44 -8.73 -26.33
CA LYS A 559 -15.23 -8.44 -27.13
C LYS A 559 -13.93 -8.82 -26.42
N GLY A 560 -13.97 -9.02 -25.11
CA GLY A 560 -12.81 -9.31 -24.27
C GLY A 560 -12.54 -10.80 -24.07
N ALA A 561 -11.68 -11.08 -23.10
CA ALA A 561 -11.30 -12.44 -22.73
C ALA A 561 -11.00 -12.55 -21.23
N ALA A 562 -11.30 -13.71 -20.66
CA ALA A 562 -10.99 -14.03 -19.27
C ALA A 562 -10.19 -15.33 -19.18
N ILE A 563 -9.13 -15.36 -18.37
CA ILE A 563 -8.41 -16.57 -17.97
C ILE A 563 -8.68 -16.82 -16.49
N TYR A 564 -9.05 -18.05 -16.15
CA TYR A 564 -9.24 -18.48 -14.78
C TYR A 564 -8.29 -19.61 -14.42
N CYS A 565 -7.60 -19.48 -13.28
CA CYS A 565 -6.79 -20.52 -12.67
C CYS A 565 -7.43 -20.99 -11.37
N VAL A 566 -7.64 -22.30 -11.21
CA VAL A 566 -8.29 -22.84 -10.01
C VAL A 566 -7.47 -22.65 -8.74
N ALA A 567 -6.14 -22.54 -8.91
CA ALA A 567 -5.15 -22.42 -7.85
C ALA A 567 -4.62 -20.99 -7.76
N ASP A 568 -4.33 -20.54 -6.54
CA ASP A 568 -3.66 -19.27 -6.25
C ASP A 568 -2.13 -19.39 -6.40
N ILE A 569 -1.69 -19.70 -7.63
CA ILE A 569 -0.28 -19.97 -7.97
C ILE A 569 0.65 -18.78 -7.65
N GLU A 570 0.11 -17.56 -7.66
CA GLU A 570 0.80 -16.32 -7.33
C GLU A 570 1.17 -16.20 -5.84
N CYS A 571 0.48 -16.92 -4.94
CA CYS A 571 0.79 -16.93 -3.50
C CYS A 571 2.10 -17.69 -3.20
N LEU A 572 2.50 -18.61 -4.08
CA LEU A 572 3.59 -19.53 -3.84
C LEU A 572 4.82 -19.10 -4.64
N ALA A 573 5.80 -18.51 -3.97
CA ALA A 573 7.07 -18.13 -4.58
C ALA A 573 7.81 -19.36 -5.14
N SER A 574 7.65 -19.60 -6.44
CA SER A 574 8.25 -20.72 -7.17
C SER A 574 8.48 -20.32 -8.62
N PRO A 575 9.68 -20.53 -9.19
CA PRO A 575 9.96 -20.21 -10.59
C PRO A 575 8.99 -20.85 -11.58
N ASP A 576 8.50 -22.06 -11.30
CA ASP A 576 7.57 -22.76 -12.19
C ASP A 576 6.15 -22.14 -12.14
N ASN A 577 5.70 -21.71 -10.96
CA ASN A 577 4.42 -21.00 -10.80
C ASN A 577 4.48 -19.61 -11.42
N ASP A 578 5.59 -18.90 -11.22
CA ASP A 578 5.85 -17.60 -11.83
C ASP A 578 5.82 -17.72 -13.36
N ALA A 579 6.52 -18.70 -13.93
CA ALA A 579 6.54 -18.95 -15.36
C ALA A 579 5.15 -19.29 -15.91
N LEU A 580 4.35 -20.09 -15.17
CA LEU A 580 2.97 -20.37 -15.54
C LEU A 580 2.14 -19.09 -15.55
N PHE A 581 2.19 -18.30 -14.47
CA PHE A 581 1.45 -17.05 -14.38
C PHE A 581 1.81 -16.08 -15.52
N VAL A 582 3.11 -15.90 -15.79
CA VAL A 582 3.61 -15.03 -16.85
C VAL A 582 3.16 -15.50 -18.23
N GLU A 583 3.19 -16.80 -18.51
CA GLU A 583 2.70 -17.32 -19.79
C GLU A 583 1.18 -17.10 -19.94
N LEU A 584 0.40 -17.31 -18.88
CA LEU A 584 -1.04 -17.04 -18.90
C LEU A 584 -1.33 -15.56 -19.14
N LEU A 585 -0.60 -14.67 -18.47
CA LEU A 585 -0.74 -13.23 -18.64
C LEU A 585 -0.36 -12.80 -20.06
N ASN A 586 0.74 -13.30 -20.61
CA ASN A 586 1.18 -13.00 -21.99
C ASN A 586 0.17 -13.43 -23.06
N LYS A 587 -0.71 -14.40 -22.79
CA LYS A 587 -1.80 -14.79 -23.71
C LYS A 587 -2.90 -13.74 -23.82
N ILE A 588 -2.99 -12.82 -22.86
CA ILE A 588 -3.99 -11.76 -22.83
C ILE A 588 -3.38 -10.36 -22.91
N LEU A 589 -2.10 -10.15 -22.62
CA LEU A 589 -1.47 -8.84 -22.77
C LEU A 589 -1.57 -8.32 -24.21
N PRO A 590 -1.83 -7.01 -24.39
CA PRO A 590 -1.62 -6.36 -25.69
C PRO A 590 -0.11 -6.28 -26.01
N PRO A 591 0.26 -5.92 -27.25
CA PRO A 591 1.62 -5.46 -27.55
C PRO A 591 2.05 -4.38 -26.55
N ARG A 592 3.26 -4.49 -26.01
CA ARG A 592 3.75 -3.59 -24.96
C ARG A 592 4.36 -2.35 -25.61
N LEU A 593 4.02 -1.16 -25.13
CA LEU A 593 4.68 0.08 -25.58
C LEU A 593 6.17 0.08 -25.21
N ILE A 594 6.49 -0.42 -24.01
CA ILE A 594 7.86 -0.50 -23.49
C ILE A 594 8.18 -1.95 -23.16
N GLU A 595 9.30 -2.44 -23.70
CA GLU A 595 9.88 -3.73 -23.36
C GLU A 595 11.29 -3.51 -22.82
N ILE A 596 11.60 -4.14 -21.68
CA ILE A 596 12.94 -4.13 -21.11
C ILE A 596 13.48 -5.54 -21.07
N ASN A 597 14.69 -5.71 -21.58
CA ASN A 597 15.50 -6.90 -21.36
C ASN A 597 16.65 -6.52 -20.43
N ALA A 598 16.46 -6.75 -19.12
CA ALA A 598 17.45 -6.43 -18.11
C ALA A 598 17.36 -7.42 -16.93
N HIS A 599 18.24 -7.27 -15.94
CA HIS A 599 18.22 -8.12 -14.76
C HIS A 599 16.89 -7.99 -13.98
N PRO A 600 16.30 -9.08 -13.43
CA PRO A 600 15.02 -9.04 -12.70
C PRO A 600 14.99 -8.19 -11.42
N ALA A 601 16.15 -7.72 -10.96
CA ALA A 601 16.26 -6.83 -9.82
C ALA A 601 16.10 -5.34 -10.18
N LEU A 602 16.10 -5.00 -11.47
CA LEU A 602 15.72 -3.67 -11.92
C LEU A 602 14.20 -3.60 -12.01
N TRP A 603 13.59 -2.68 -11.28
CA TRP A 603 12.17 -2.39 -11.38
C TRP A 603 11.95 -1.25 -12.36
N LEU A 604 10.86 -1.31 -13.12
CA LEU A 604 10.47 -0.31 -14.11
C LEU A 604 9.19 0.42 -13.67
N SER A 605 9.17 1.73 -13.91
CA SER A 605 7.95 2.53 -13.93
C SER A 605 7.96 3.44 -15.14
N ALA A 606 6.83 3.53 -15.80
CA ALA A 606 6.64 4.35 -16.97
C ALA A 606 5.54 5.36 -16.69
N PHE A 607 5.73 6.57 -17.18
CA PHE A 607 4.77 7.64 -17.08
C PHE A 607 4.70 8.39 -18.40
N GLU A 608 3.60 9.09 -18.62
CA GLU A 608 3.38 9.97 -19.76
C GLU A 608 3.05 11.38 -19.27
N ASP A 609 3.65 12.41 -19.87
CA ASP A 609 3.29 13.81 -19.61
C ASP A 609 2.17 14.30 -20.56
N LYS A 610 1.69 15.52 -20.33
CA LYS A 610 0.65 16.15 -21.18
C LYS A 610 1.05 16.32 -22.65
N ASP A 611 2.35 16.34 -22.94
CA ASP A 611 2.93 16.54 -24.28
C ASP A 611 3.24 15.17 -24.94
N ARG A 612 2.80 14.07 -24.32
CA ARG A 612 3.02 12.66 -24.71
C ARG A 612 4.49 12.22 -24.68
N ASN A 613 5.33 12.91 -23.93
CA ASN A 613 6.67 12.43 -23.63
C ASN A 613 6.58 11.30 -22.60
N LEU A 614 7.40 10.27 -22.76
CA LEU A 614 7.50 9.19 -21.78
C LEU A 614 8.61 9.48 -20.79
N VAL A 615 8.34 9.21 -19.52
CA VAL A 615 9.33 9.22 -18.45
C VAL A 615 9.48 7.80 -17.92
N LEU A 616 10.64 7.19 -18.15
CA LEU A 616 10.98 5.88 -17.62
C LEU A 616 11.83 6.05 -16.37
N ARG A 617 11.46 5.38 -15.30
CA ARG A 617 12.22 5.33 -14.05
C ARG A 617 12.64 3.88 -13.80
N ILE A 618 13.93 3.67 -13.54
CA ILE A 618 14.52 2.36 -13.31
C ILE A 618 15.21 2.36 -11.96
N PHE A 619 14.77 1.47 -11.07
CA PHE A 619 15.28 1.37 -9.70
C PHE A 619 15.95 0.01 -9.47
N ASN A 620 17.14 0.02 -8.87
CA ASN A 620 17.82 -1.20 -8.45
C ASN A 620 17.29 -1.69 -7.10
N ALA A 621 16.44 -2.70 -7.15
CA ALA A 621 15.81 -3.30 -5.98
C ALA A 621 16.62 -4.43 -5.32
N SER A 622 17.87 -4.69 -5.76
CA SER A 622 18.76 -5.72 -5.18
C SER A 622 18.90 -5.62 -3.66
N ASN A 623 19.02 -6.75 -2.96
CA ASN A 623 19.03 -6.78 -1.49
C ASN A 623 20.37 -6.39 -0.87
N ASP A 624 21.43 -6.28 -1.67
CA ASP A 624 22.75 -5.87 -1.21
C ASP A 624 22.76 -4.42 -0.71
N THR A 625 23.58 -4.17 0.31
CA THR A 625 23.82 -2.85 0.90
C THR A 625 25.33 -2.65 1.05
N PRO A 626 25.97 -1.80 0.22
CA PRO A 626 25.39 -1.07 -0.92
C PRO A 626 24.93 -2.02 -2.04
N PRO A 627 23.98 -1.59 -2.90
CA PRO A 627 23.50 -2.43 -3.99
C PRO A 627 24.60 -2.75 -5.01
N ILE A 628 24.55 -3.97 -5.55
CA ILE A 628 25.43 -4.36 -6.67
C ILE A 628 25.00 -3.57 -7.90
N THR A 629 25.95 -2.89 -8.55
CA THR A 629 25.71 -2.24 -9.83
C THR A 629 25.30 -3.27 -10.88
N ILE A 630 24.12 -3.10 -11.45
CA ILE A 630 23.63 -3.94 -12.54
C ILE A 630 24.06 -3.29 -13.84
N VAL A 631 24.83 -4.03 -14.64
CA VAL A 631 25.39 -3.52 -15.90
C VAL A 631 24.66 -4.15 -17.07
N GLY A 632 24.30 -3.30 -18.04
CA GLY A 632 23.68 -3.70 -19.28
C GLY A 632 22.17 -3.79 -19.17
N GLY A 633 21.56 -4.11 -20.30
CA GLY A 633 20.12 -4.16 -20.48
C GLY A 633 19.67 -3.17 -21.53
N LYS A 634 18.61 -3.55 -22.24
CA LYS A 634 18.06 -2.78 -23.36
C LYS A 634 16.63 -2.42 -23.08
N ALA A 635 16.26 -1.19 -23.41
CA ALA A 635 14.88 -0.77 -23.49
C ALA A 635 14.51 -0.62 -24.96
N LYS A 636 13.34 -1.18 -25.31
CA LYS A 636 12.73 -1.11 -26.63
C LYS A 636 11.40 -0.39 -26.51
N ILE A 637 11.23 0.65 -27.30
CA ILE A 637 9.98 1.42 -27.41
C ILE A 637 9.32 1.03 -28.72
N ASN A 638 8.16 0.38 -28.65
CA ASN A 638 7.38 0.01 -29.82
C ASN A 638 6.54 1.22 -30.28
N LEU A 639 6.58 1.52 -31.57
CA LEU A 639 5.95 2.71 -32.16
C LEU A 639 4.68 2.31 -32.92
N GLU A 640 3.62 3.09 -32.76
CA GLU A 640 2.35 2.90 -33.48
C GLU A 640 2.08 4.05 -34.45
N GLY A 641 1.33 3.78 -35.53
CA GLY A 641 0.72 4.85 -36.34
C GLY A 641 1.66 5.89 -36.96
N GLY A 642 2.89 5.53 -37.34
CA GLY A 642 3.85 6.46 -37.93
C GLY A 642 4.58 7.36 -36.92
N GLN A 643 4.43 7.10 -35.63
CA GLN A 643 5.23 7.74 -34.58
C GLN A 643 6.73 7.58 -34.84
N SER A 644 7.50 8.59 -34.44
CA SER A 644 8.97 8.51 -34.37
C SER A 644 9.46 9.21 -33.11
N ILE A 645 10.68 8.86 -32.67
CA ILE A 645 11.29 9.43 -31.47
C ILE A 645 12.25 10.54 -31.89
N ALA A 646 12.07 11.73 -31.33
CA ALA A 646 12.92 12.89 -31.53
C ALA A 646 14.21 12.81 -30.71
N GLY A 647 14.15 12.22 -29.52
CA GLY A 647 15.33 12.06 -28.65
C GLY A 647 15.01 11.28 -27.37
N ILE A 648 16.06 10.69 -26.78
CA ILE A 648 16.03 10.05 -25.46
C ILE A 648 17.13 10.68 -24.63
N THR A 649 16.76 11.32 -23.52
CA THR A 649 17.70 11.98 -22.61
C THR A 649 17.79 11.20 -21.31
N ARG A 650 19.01 10.86 -20.89
CA ARG A 650 19.29 10.31 -19.55
C ARG A 650 19.33 11.44 -18.52
N MET A 651 18.61 11.30 -17.41
CA MET A 651 18.43 12.40 -16.46
C MET A 651 19.65 12.64 -15.57
N SER A 652 20.36 11.59 -15.15
CA SER A 652 21.51 11.72 -14.24
C SER A 652 22.61 12.68 -14.72
N ASP A 653 22.83 12.79 -16.03
CA ASP A 653 23.85 13.62 -16.65
C ASP A 653 23.37 14.46 -17.83
N SER A 654 22.06 14.48 -18.07
CA SER A 654 21.43 15.20 -19.20
C SER A 654 22.01 14.80 -20.57
N GLN A 655 22.51 13.57 -20.71
CA GLN A 655 23.08 13.08 -21.97
C GLN A 655 21.97 12.57 -22.90
N ASP A 656 21.98 13.05 -24.15
CA ASP A 656 21.16 12.47 -25.22
C ASP A 656 21.79 11.16 -25.72
N LEU A 657 20.98 10.11 -25.78
CA LEU A 657 21.40 8.77 -26.15
C LEU A 657 21.28 8.55 -27.65
N SER A 658 22.18 7.71 -28.18
CA SER A 658 22.10 7.25 -29.56
C SER A 658 20.89 6.33 -29.74
N LEU A 659 20.07 6.61 -30.75
CA LEU A 659 18.88 5.84 -31.07
C LEU A 659 19.20 4.79 -32.13
N ARG A 660 18.77 3.55 -31.90
CA ARG A 660 18.79 2.52 -32.94
C ARG A 660 17.35 2.21 -33.36
N ALA A 661 16.98 2.64 -34.55
CA ALA A 661 15.71 2.23 -35.16
C ALA A 661 15.79 0.78 -35.63
N ASP A 662 14.77 -0.01 -35.29
CA ASP A 662 14.55 -1.37 -35.79
C ASP A 662 13.07 -1.55 -36.17
N GLY A 663 12.77 -1.42 -37.46
CA GLY A 663 11.40 -1.44 -37.97
C GLY A 663 10.51 -0.38 -37.30
N ASN A 664 9.45 -0.84 -36.63
CA ASN A 664 8.51 0.02 -35.88
C ASN A 664 8.91 0.13 -34.40
N SER A 665 10.20 0.13 -34.09
CA SER A 665 10.67 0.28 -32.71
C SER A 665 11.99 1.03 -32.64
N VAL A 666 12.27 1.59 -31.47
CA VAL A 666 13.54 2.23 -31.15
C VAL A 666 14.12 1.58 -29.92
N GLU A 667 15.38 1.19 -30.01
CA GLU A 667 16.13 0.59 -28.90
C GLU A 667 17.21 1.55 -28.38
N PHE A 668 17.44 1.51 -27.07
CA PHE A 668 18.58 2.14 -26.41
C PHE A 668 19.13 1.29 -25.26
N GLU A 669 20.42 1.48 -24.96
CA GLU A 669 21.10 0.81 -23.85
C GLU A 669 20.78 1.55 -22.54
N ILE A 670 20.36 0.80 -21.52
CA ILE A 670 20.08 1.33 -20.17
C ILE A 670 21.39 1.71 -19.45
N GLY A 671 22.48 1.01 -19.76
CA GLY A 671 23.79 1.24 -19.14
C GLY A 671 23.92 0.60 -17.76
N ALA A 672 24.73 1.19 -16.88
CA ALA A 672 25.00 0.68 -15.54
C ALA A 672 24.13 1.40 -14.50
N ILE A 673 23.33 0.64 -13.75
CA ILE A 673 22.42 1.16 -12.73
C ILE A 673 22.88 0.70 -11.35
N ARG A 674 23.38 1.63 -10.53
CA ARG A 674 23.70 1.35 -9.13
C ARG A 674 22.47 1.44 -8.23
N ASP A 675 21.82 2.61 -8.19
CA ASP A 675 20.67 2.86 -7.33
C ASP A 675 19.40 3.15 -8.14
N PHE A 676 19.47 4.15 -9.03
CA PHE A 676 18.34 4.67 -9.77
C PHE A 676 18.79 5.40 -11.04
N GLU A 677 17.95 5.40 -12.07
CA GLU A 677 18.08 6.24 -13.27
C GLU A 677 16.70 6.60 -13.83
N ALA A 678 16.63 7.71 -14.54
CA ALA A 678 15.44 8.08 -15.31
C ALA A 678 15.79 8.51 -16.74
N PHE A 679 14.86 8.25 -17.66
CA PHE A 679 14.99 8.58 -19.08
C PHE A 679 13.75 9.34 -19.53
N VAL A 680 13.94 10.42 -20.29
CA VAL A 680 12.86 11.17 -20.94
C VAL A 680 12.91 10.88 -22.44
N ILE A 681 11.83 10.31 -22.97
CA ILE A 681 11.66 10.00 -24.40
C ILE A 681 10.70 11.02 -24.99
N LYS A 682 11.17 11.77 -25.97
CA LYS A 682 10.36 12.75 -26.71
C LYS A 682 9.97 12.20 -28.06
N PHE A 683 8.68 12.25 -28.37
CA PHE A 683 8.18 11.91 -29.70
C PHE A 683 8.34 13.08 -30.66
N ALA A 684 8.51 12.78 -31.94
CA ALA A 684 8.46 13.80 -32.98
C ALA A 684 7.02 14.35 -33.11
N PRO A 685 6.86 15.62 -33.51
CA PRO A 685 5.55 16.28 -33.67
C PRO A 685 4.59 15.57 -34.62
#